data_AF-D6YZU6-F1
#
_entry.id   AF-D6YZU6-F1
#
_cell.length_a   1.000
_cell.length_b   1.000
_cell.length_c   1.000
_cell.angle_alpha   90.00
_cell.angle_beta   90.00
_cell.angle_gamma   90.00
#
_symmetry.space_group_name_H-M   'P 1'
#
loop_
_entity.id
_entity.type
_entity.pdbx_description
1 polymer ?
#
loop_
_entity_poly.entity_id
_entity_poly.type
_entity_poly.pdbx_seq_one_letter_code
_entity_poly.pdbx_strand_id
1 'polypeptide(L)'
;MKLQLMRELAGPALAVLLLLGLAWSCVPSAPPPAAEVRRDCADCHADMAAAYQTGLVHTPVQQENCRACHLPHGLVGTVLMRHNEPALCLRCHDELRVERGQHVHQPVDQGRCSDCHLPHNSPFAMLLKADGAESCYACHDQQIFTGKLVHQPVSDGCMTCHDPHVADYPGLLSQERDLLCASCHDPAAAGFRSAHRDYPVNTHCIDCHSHHSSDHPGLLKAVIHQPVTAGDCNACHQVEAGSIISPAPEVQLCLDCHAELPEQSPHQPVMSGDCRACHTVHASDHAALLATTPATVCLECHDQGTPPRARSIHQPAAEGECMACHQGHTAPERALLVQDSPQLCFSCHDRQRYAAEVKSHAPAREGQCLTCHDAHHAGQANLLPAREAELCFSCHRQTQGERGLFSLHRPFGRGECSSCHNPHGGQQDGLLKAQTAGGELCLTCHQQLTGEQAREAAHPPFADGDCITCHAPHGAGQSRLIRQQPGQLCLTCHQETGATIARYPVAHQPAAEQQCTACHSGHGSSHAGQLLRGQPALCLNCHGEVARHWRDGALHPPAAGSCTTCHDPHGGNHTSLISGGGTALCARCHDQETGRFSEAHWGLTPGPDSCVSCHDPHGGPEKNLLYPVSHGPFAPGNCTPCHEGRTR
;
A
#
# COMPACT_ATOMS: atom_id res chain seq x y z
N MET A 1 -1.67 -40.29 -51.22
CA MET A 1 -0.40 -40.41 -51.96
C MET A 1 0.70 -39.89 -51.03
N LYS A 2 1.26 -40.64 -50.08
CA LYS A 2 2.02 -41.91 -50.10
C LYS A 2 1.61 -42.70 -48.83
N LEU A 3 0.99 -43.88 -48.84
CA LEU A 3 1.51 -45.23 -49.15
C LEU A 3 2.96 -45.44 -48.65
N GLN A 4 3.12 -46.15 -47.54
CA GLN A 4 3.40 -47.60 -47.47
C GLN A 4 4.90 -47.89 -47.46
N LEU A 5 5.35 -48.52 -46.38
CA LEU A 5 6.51 -49.40 -46.18
C LEU A 5 6.69 -49.40 -44.64
N MET A 6 6.68 -50.49 -43.86
CA MET A 6 7.06 -51.86 -44.11
C MET A 6 6.27 -52.77 -43.14
N ARG A 7 5.56 -53.75 -43.70
CA ARG A 7 5.15 -55.00 -43.04
C ARG A 7 6.10 -56.07 -43.58
N GLU A 8 6.36 -57.09 -42.77
CA GLU A 8 7.01 -58.40 -43.05
C GLU A 8 8.22 -58.60 -42.14
N LEU A 9 8.06 -59.41 -41.08
CA LEU A 9 8.97 -60.49 -40.70
C LEU A 9 8.40 -61.26 -39.49
N ALA A 10 8.09 -62.54 -39.75
CA ALA A 10 8.16 -63.69 -38.83
C ALA A 10 7.18 -63.81 -37.64
N GLY A 11 6.11 -64.59 -37.83
CA GLY A 11 5.76 -65.67 -36.91
C GLY A 11 6.29 -66.98 -37.50
N PRO A 12 6.91 -67.89 -36.72
CA PRO A 12 6.18 -68.65 -35.69
C PRO A 12 7.07 -69.00 -34.47
N ALA A 13 6.88 -68.33 -33.33
CA ALA A 13 7.58 -68.68 -32.09
C ALA A 13 6.65 -68.62 -30.86
N LEU A 14 5.37 -68.97 -31.06
CA LEU A 14 4.33 -68.92 -30.02
C LEU A 14 3.63 -70.29 -29.87
N ALA A 15 4.41 -71.37 -29.75
CA ALA A 15 3.84 -72.70 -29.48
C ALA A 15 4.76 -73.67 -28.72
N VAL A 16 6.02 -73.31 -28.40
CA VAL A 16 6.99 -74.22 -27.75
C VAL A 16 7.39 -73.77 -26.34
N LEU A 17 6.94 -72.60 -25.88
CA LEU A 17 7.25 -72.07 -24.53
C LEU A 17 6.13 -72.26 -23.50
N LEU A 18 5.11 -73.08 -23.81
CA LEU A 18 3.93 -73.31 -22.95
C LEU A 18 3.93 -74.68 -22.25
N LEU A 19 4.98 -75.50 -22.39
CA LEU A 19 5.03 -76.85 -21.79
C LEU A 19 6.30 -77.17 -20.97
N LEU A 20 7.16 -76.18 -20.67
CA LEU A 20 8.37 -76.36 -19.84
C LEU A 20 8.40 -75.49 -18.57
N GLY A 21 7.25 -74.95 -18.14
CA GLY A 21 7.12 -74.11 -16.94
C GLY A 21 6.37 -74.75 -15.76
N LEU A 22 6.12 -76.06 -15.78
CA LEU A 22 5.27 -76.77 -14.80
C LEU A 22 6.07 -77.58 -13.74
N ALA A 23 7.30 -77.16 -13.42
CA ALA A 23 8.13 -77.83 -12.40
C ALA A 23 8.81 -76.88 -11.39
N TRP A 24 8.28 -75.67 -11.20
CA TRP A 24 8.64 -74.80 -10.07
C TRP A 24 7.38 -74.26 -9.40
N SER A 25 6.68 -75.16 -8.71
CA SER A 25 5.58 -74.81 -7.81
C SER A 25 5.88 -75.48 -6.48
N CYS A 26 6.57 -74.75 -5.60
CA CYS A 26 6.58 -74.87 -4.12
C CYS A 26 7.69 -73.97 -3.55
N VAL A 27 7.56 -72.65 -3.74
CA VAL A 27 8.20 -71.67 -2.86
C VAL A 27 7.09 -71.19 -1.92
N PRO A 28 7.24 -71.27 -0.59
CA PRO A 28 6.23 -70.75 0.33
C PRO A 28 6.12 -69.24 0.11
N SER A 29 4.97 -68.79 -0.40
CA SER A 29 4.59 -67.39 -0.40
C SER A 29 4.60 -66.88 1.04
N ALA A 30 5.47 -65.91 1.31
CA ALA A 30 5.40 -65.14 2.54
C ALA A 30 3.95 -64.64 2.73
N PRO A 31 3.40 -64.67 3.96
CA PRO A 31 2.08 -64.12 4.21
C PRO A 31 2.05 -62.67 3.71
N PRO A 32 0.94 -62.19 3.11
CA PRO A 32 0.81 -60.76 2.85
C PRO A 32 1.12 -60.02 4.16
N PRO A 33 1.83 -58.88 4.14
CA PRO A 33 2.00 -58.09 5.34
C PRO A 33 0.62 -57.91 5.95
N ALA A 34 0.48 -58.29 7.23
CA ALA A 34 -0.77 -58.15 7.96
C ALA A 34 -1.32 -56.75 7.65
N ALA A 35 -2.56 -56.68 7.16
CA ALA A 35 -3.19 -55.42 6.82
C ALA A 35 -2.99 -54.49 8.02
N GLU A 36 -2.17 -53.45 7.84
CA GLU A 36 -2.02 -52.43 8.87
C GLU A 36 -3.44 -52.02 9.25
N VAL A 37 -3.77 -52.18 10.54
CA VAL A 37 -5.03 -51.69 11.10
C VAL A 37 -4.97 -50.17 10.93
N ARG A 38 -5.44 -49.70 9.77
CA ARG A 38 -5.60 -48.27 9.51
C ARG A 38 -6.73 -47.84 10.41
N ARG A 39 -6.37 -47.29 11.57
CA ARG A 39 -7.32 -46.61 12.48
C ARG A 39 -8.27 -45.77 11.64
N ASP A 40 -9.56 -45.94 11.88
CA ASP A 40 -10.56 -45.16 11.17
C ASP A 40 -10.55 -43.73 11.68
N CYS A 41 -11.20 -42.83 10.94
CA CYS A 41 -11.26 -41.43 11.30
C CYS A 41 -11.86 -41.24 12.71
N ALA A 42 -12.89 -42.02 13.07
CA ALA A 42 -13.55 -41.98 14.37
C ALA A 42 -12.66 -42.46 15.52
N ASP A 43 -11.69 -43.37 15.28
CA ASP A 43 -10.76 -43.86 16.32
C ASP A 43 -9.83 -42.74 16.82
N CYS A 44 -9.49 -41.79 15.93
CA CYS A 44 -8.62 -40.65 16.24
C CYS A 44 -9.41 -39.37 16.54
N HIS A 45 -10.65 -39.25 16.04
CA HIS A 45 -11.52 -38.08 16.19
C HIS A 45 -12.83 -38.44 16.92
N ALA A 46 -12.72 -39.20 18.00
CA ALA A 46 -13.88 -39.72 18.73
C ALA A 46 -14.84 -38.61 19.20
N ASP A 47 -14.30 -37.47 19.66
CA ASP A 47 -15.10 -36.33 20.11
C ASP A 47 -15.91 -35.69 18.97
N MET A 48 -15.32 -35.57 17.77
CA MET A 48 -16.02 -35.03 16.59
C MET A 48 -17.06 -36.03 16.06
N ALA A 49 -16.69 -37.31 16.01
CA ALA A 49 -17.62 -38.37 15.60
C ALA A 49 -18.84 -38.40 16.53
N ALA A 50 -18.64 -38.28 17.85
CA ALA A 50 -19.73 -38.18 18.81
C ALA A 50 -20.56 -36.90 18.62
N ALA A 51 -19.92 -35.75 18.41
CA ALA A 51 -20.61 -34.47 18.20
C ALA A 51 -21.52 -34.47 16.96
N TYR A 52 -21.08 -35.09 15.86
CA TYR A 52 -21.82 -35.13 14.60
C TYR A 52 -22.92 -36.19 14.55
N GLN A 53 -23.07 -37.04 15.58
CA GLN A 53 -24.15 -38.02 15.69
C GLN A 53 -25.39 -37.48 16.41
N THR A 54 -25.53 -36.15 16.48
CA THR A 54 -26.64 -35.47 17.18
C THR A 54 -27.56 -34.74 16.20
N GLY A 55 -28.86 -34.65 16.52
CA GLY A 55 -29.85 -34.00 15.65
C GLY A 55 -30.13 -34.79 14.37
N LEU A 56 -30.34 -34.07 13.26
CA LEU A 56 -30.46 -34.66 11.92
C LEU A 56 -29.06 -34.88 11.35
N VAL A 57 -28.67 -36.15 11.24
CA VAL A 57 -27.33 -36.55 10.81
C VAL A 57 -27.34 -36.86 9.32
N HIS A 58 -26.37 -36.31 8.59
CA HIS A 58 -26.21 -36.58 7.17
C HIS A 58 -25.85 -38.07 6.95
N THR A 59 -26.45 -38.71 5.95
CA THR A 59 -26.33 -40.17 5.73
C THR A 59 -24.89 -40.70 5.71
N PRO A 60 -23.90 -40.06 5.06
CA PRO A 60 -22.50 -40.53 5.11
C PRO A 60 -21.90 -40.52 6.52
N VAL A 61 -22.29 -39.57 7.36
CA VAL A 61 -21.83 -39.47 8.76
C VAL A 61 -22.53 -40.52 9.62
N GLN A 62 -23.84 -40.72 9.43
CA GLN A 62 -24.59 -41.77 10.11
C GLN A 62 -24.00 -43.17 9.86
N GLN A 63 -23.46 -43.39 8.67
CA GLN A 63 -22.77 -44.63 8.27
C GLN A 63 -21.29 -44.68 8.70
N GLU A 64 -20.82 -43.69 9.47
CA GLU A 64 -19.41 -43.52 9.88
C GLU A 64 -18.42 -43.45 8.70
N ASN A 65 -18.92 -43.16 7.48
CA ASN A 65 -18.13 -43.13 6.26
C ASN A 65 -17.51 -41.74 6.02
N CYS A 66 -16.66 -41.30 6.95
CA CYS A 66 -15.96 -40.01 6.87
C CYS A 66 -15.14 -39.84 5.58
N ARG A 67 -14.64 -40.96 5.04
CA ARG A 67 -13.83 -41.01 3.82
C ARG A 67 -14.61 -40.77 2.53
N ALA A 68 -15.94 -40.65 2.57
CA ALA A 68 -16.75 -40.25 1.42
C ALA A 68 -16.41 -38.82 0.96
N CYS A 69 -16.16 -37.94 1.94
CA CYS A 69 -15.90 -36.52 1.72
C CYS A 69 -14.47 -36.12 2.09
N HIS A 70 -13.92 -36.69 3.17
CA HIS A 70 -12.59 -36.35 3.68
C HIS A 70 -11.48 -37.27 3.17
N LEU A 71 -10.28 -36.73 3.06
CA LEU A 71 -9.03 -37.46 2.86
C LEU A 71 -8.31 -37.63 4.21
N PRO A 72 -7.65 -38.78 4.46
CA PRO A 72 -6.83 -38.96 5.66
C PRO A 72 -5.63 -37.98 5.68
N HIS A 73 -5.36 -37.36 6.83
CA HIS A 73 -4.30 -36.34 6.99
C HIS A 73 -3.10 -36.77 7.87
N GLY A 74 -3.12 -37.98 8.43
CA GLY A 74 -2.00 -38.52 9.20
C GLY A 74 -1.72 -37.70 10.47
N LEU A 75 -0.45 -37.32 10.68
CA LEU A 75 0.00 -36.58 11.87
C LEU A 75 -0.18 -35.05 11.75
N VAL A 76 -0.48 -34.54 10.56
CA VAL A 76 -0.61 -33.09 10.33
C VAL A 76 -2.10 -32.76 10.39
N GLY A 77 -2.53 -32.12 11.48
CA GLY A 77 -3.93 -31.78 11.75
C GLY A 77 -4.48 -30.74 10.76
N THR A 78 -4.94 -31.21 9.61
CA THR A 78 -5.63 -30.38 8.60
C THR A 78 -6.82 -31.13 8.03
N VAL A 79 -7.90 -30.41 7.71
CA VAL A 79 -9.09 -31.01 7.07
C VAL A 79 -8.84 -31.04 5.57
N LEU A 80 -8.65 -32.24 5.03
CA LEU A 80 -8.46 -32.44 3.60
C LEU A 80 -9.76 -32.98 3.01
N MET A 81 -10.29 -32.31 1.99
CA MET A 81 -11.45 -32.77 1.24
C MET A 81 -11.03 -33.54 0.00
N ARG A 82 -11.83 -34.52 -0.44
CA ARG A 82 -11.60 -35.23 -1.71
C ARG A 82 -11.73 -34.33 -2.93
N HIS A 83 -12.64 -33.36 -2.85
CA HIS A 83 -12.86 -32.32 -3.86
C HIS A 83 -13.31 -31.05 -3.14
N ASN A 84 -13.20 -29.92 -3.82
CA ASN A 84 -13.78 -28.67 -3.33
C ASN A 84 -15.29 -28.62 -3.66
N GLU A 85 -16.02 -27.79 -2.92
CA GLU A 85 -17.39 -27.44 -3.29
C GLU A 85 -17.39 -26.66 -4.64
N PRO A 86 -18.42 -26.84 -5.48
CA PRO A 86 -19.60 -27.68 -5.28
C PRO A 86 -19.40 -29.15 -5.71
N ALA A 87 -18.29 -29.45 -6.39
CA ALA A 87 -18.02 -30.77 -6.96
C ALA A 87 -18.03 -31.91 -5.93
N LEU A 88 -17.66 -31.64 -4.68
CA LEU A 88 -17.73 -32.61 -3.59
C LEU A 88 -19.16 -33.16 -3.39
N CYS A 89 -20.12 -32.24 -3.34
CA CYS A 89 -21.52 -32.48 -2.99
C CYS A 89 -22.31 -33.04 -4.19
N LEU A 90 -22.10 -32.46 -5.37
CA LEU A 90 -22.81 -32.81 -6.62
C LEU A 90 -22.41 -34.19 -7.21
N ARG A 91 -21.56 -34.95 -6.53
CA ARG A 91 -21.33 -36.37 -6.86
C ARG A 91 -22.44 -37.27 -6.35
N CYS A 92 -23.09 -36.86 -5.26
CA CYS A 92 -24.22 -37.57 -4.66
C CYS A 92 -25.53 -36.81 -4.89
N HIS A 93 -25.49 -35.48 -4.91
CA HIS A 93 -26.63 -34.61 -5.16
C HIS A 93 -26.66 -34.12 -6.61
N ASP A 94 -26.71 -35.06 -7.55
CA ASP A 94 -26.72 -34.77 -9.00
C ASP A 94 -27.95 -33.95 -9.40
N GLU A 95 -29.07 -34.14 -8.69
CA GLU A 95 -30.33 -33.42 -8.85
C GLU A 95 -30.23 -31.92 -8.58
N LEU A 96 -29.21 -31.48 -7.84
CA LEU A 96 -28.95 -30.07 -7.55
C LEU A 96 -28.05 -29.41 -8.61
N ARG A 97 -27.66 -30.13 -9.67
CA ARG A 97 -26.88 -29.56 -10.75
C ARG A 97 -27.73 -28.59 -11.55
N VAL A 98 -27.27 -27.35 -11.59
CA VAL A 98 -27.97 -26.26 -12.27
C VAL A 98 -27.63 -26.26 -13.77
N GLU A 99 -28.66 -26.22 -14.62
CA GLU A 99 -28.48 -26.14 -16.07
C GLU A 99 -28.34 -24.68 -16.55
N ARG A 100 -27.73 -24.51 -17.73
CA ARG A 100 -27.39 -23.18 -18.27
C ARG A 100 -28.66 -22.49 -18.79
N GLY A 101 -29.05 -21.36 -18.19
CA GLY A 101 -30.20 -20.55 -18.62
C GLY A 101 -31.26 -20.31 -17.56
N GLN A 102 -31.12 -20.90 -16.36
CA GLN A 102 -32.03 -20.69 -15.23
C GLN A 102 -31.57 -19.52 -14.34
N HIS A 103 -32.48 -18.98 -13.52
CA HIS A 103 -32.13 -18.01 -12.49
C HIS A 103 -31.59 -18.76 -11.28
N VAL A 104 -30.30 -18.57 -10.99
CA VAL A 104 -29.58 -19.30 -9.95
C VAL A 104 -29.33 -18.36 -8.77
N HIS A 105 -29.57 -18.85 -7.56
CA HIS A 105 -29.22 -18.10 -6.37
C HIS A 105 -27.69 -17.96 -6.27
N GLN A 106 -27.19 -16.75 -6.05
CA GLN A 106 -25.76 -16.43 -6.13
C GLN A 106 -24.86 -17.37 -5.29
N PRO A 107 -25.19 -17.75 -4.04
CA PRO A 107 -24.36 -18.69 -3.27
C PRO A 107 -24.24 -20.07 -3.95
N VAL A 108 -25.30 -20.52 -4.63
CA VAL A 108 -25.33 -21.78 -5.37
C VAL A 108 -24.50 -21.67 -6.66
N ASP A 109 -24.63 -20.55 -7.39
CA ASP A 109 -23.82 -20.27 -8.59
C ASP A 109 -22.31 -20.23 -8.27
N GLN A 110 -21.95 -19.71 -7.10
CA GLN A 110 -20.57 -19.73 -6.57
C GLN A 110 -20.14 -21.10 -6.02
N GLY A 111 -21.07 -22.06 -5.94
CA GLY A 111 -20.82 -23.40 -5.42
C GLY A 111 -20.54 -23.47 -3.93
N ARG A 112 -21.04 -22.51 -3.14
CA ARG A 112 -20.78 -22.38 -1.70
C ARG A 112 -21.88 -23.04 -0.86
N CYS A 113 -22.10 -24.34 -1.05
CA CYS A 113 -23.18 -25.10 -0.41
C CYS A 113 -23.10 -25.02 1.13
N SER A 114 -21.89 -25.05 1.68
CA SER A 114 -21.64 -25.01 3.12
C SER A 114 -21.90 -23.64 3.76
N ASP A 115 -22.26 -22.60 3.02
CA ASP A 115 -22.69 -21.32 3.60
C ASP A 115 -24.04 -21.47 4.31
N CYS A 116 -24.95 -22.24 3.73
CA CYS A 116 -26.30 -22.45 4.24
C CYS A 116 -26.47 -23.81 4.91
N HIS A 117 -25.73 -24.83 4.47
CA HIS A 117 -25.83 -26.20 4.97
C HIS A 117 -24.70 -26.59 5.92
N LEU A 118 -25.02 -27.46 6.89
CA LEU A 118 -24.10 -28.16 7.78
C LEU A 118 -23.98 -29.62 7.30
N PRO A 119 -22.98 -29.94 6.46
CA PRO A 119 -22.91 -31.22 5.75
C PRO A 119 -22.66 -32.44 6.65
N HIS A 120 -22.45 -32.24 7.96
CA HIS A 120 -22.32 -33.32 8.93
C HIS A 120 -23.64 -33.61 9.63
N ASN A 121 -24.20 -32.61 10.31
CA ASN A 121 -25.46 -32.69 11.03
C ASN A 121 -26.03 -31.30 11.30
N SER A 122 -27.34 -31.23 11.57
CA SER A 122 -28.02 -30.00 11.99
C SER A 122 -29.22 -30.30 12.87
N PRO A 123 -29.63 -29.41 13.79
CA PRO A 123 -30.94 -29.48 14.41
C PRO A 123 -32.10 -29.16 13.44
N PHE A 124 -31.81 -28.57 12.27
CA PHE A 124 -32.79 -28.10 11.30
C PHE A 124 -32.91 -29.02 10.08
N ALA A 125 -34.13 -29.13 9.54
CA ALA A 125 -34.40 -29.91 8.34
C ALA A 125 -33.50 -29.48 7.16
N MET A 126 -33.24 -30.40 6.23
CA MET A 126 -32.32 -30.16 5.09
C MET A 126 -30.90 -29.75 5.50
N LEU A 127 -30.50 -30.03 6.74
CA LEU A 127 -29.19 -29.70 7.29
C LEU A 127 -28.87 -28.20 7.26
N LEU A 128 -29.85 -27.31 7.42
CA LEU A 128 -29.61 -25.87 7.39
C LEU A 128 -28.85 -25.37 8.63
N LYS A 129 -28.20 -24.21 8.55
CA LYS A 129 -27.55 -23.57 9.71
C LYS A 129 -28.51 -22.87 10.67
N ALA A 130 -29.66 -22.45 10.18
CA ALA A 130 -30.72 -21.79 10.96
C ALA A 130 -32.11 -22.28 10.50
N ASP A 131 -33.13 -22.03 11.32
CA ASP A 131 -34.49 -22.46 11.00
C ASP A 131 -35.22 -21.48 10.10
N GLY A 132 -35.97 -22.00 9.13
CA GLY A 132 -36.86 -21.22 8.26
C GLY A 132 -36.23 -19.93 7.70
N ALA A 133 -36.89 -18.80 7.92
CA ALA A 133 -36.49 -17.50 7.39
C ALA A 133 -35.17 -16.97 7.99
N GLU A 134 -34.77 -17.41 9.18
CA GLU A 134 -33.51 -16.98 9.80
C GLU A 134 -32.28 -17.41 8.96
N SER A 135 -32.39 -18.51 8.22
CA SER A 135 -31.36 -18.91 7.25
C SER A 135 -31.19 -17.88 6.12
N CYS A 136 -32.27 -17.22 5.73
CA CYS A 136 -32.25 -16.20 4.68
C CYS A 136 -31.72 -14.86 5.22
N TYR A 137 -32.13 -14.47 6.44
CA TYR A 137 -31.74 -13.20 7.07
C TYR A 137 -30.27 -13.13 7.46
N ALA A 138 -29.55 -14.25 7.43
CA ALA A 138 -28.09 -14.26 7.53
C ALA A 138 -27.41 -13.44 6.41
N CYS A 139 -28.09 -13.23 5.28
CA CYS A 139 -27.58 -12.46 4.13
C CYS A 139 -28.57 -11.43 3.59
N HIS A 140 -29.88 -11.65 3.73
CA HIS A 140 -30.92 -10.73 3.24
C HIS A 140 -31.38 -9.78 4.34
N ASP A 141 -31.63 -8.52 3.98
CA ASP A 141 -32.14 -7.52 4.91
C ASP A 141 -33.53 -7.90 5.42
N GLN A 142 -33.66 -8.02 6.75
CA GLN A 142 -34.91 -8.37 7.41
C GLN A 142 -35.93 -7.22 7.35
N GLN A 143 -35.50 -5.96 7.19
CA GLN A 143 -36.38 -4.79 7.32
C GLN A 143 -37.58 -4.84 6.38
N ILE A 144 -37.40 -5.32 5.14
CA ILE A 144 -38.46 -5.41 4.12
C ILE A 144 -39.59 -6.40 4.47
N PHE A 145 -39.42 -7.21 5.52
CA PHE A 145 -40.39 -8.18 6.01
C PHE A 145 -41.04 -7.78 7.34
N THR A 146 -40.72 -6.59 7.87
CA THR A 146 -41.11 -6.16 9.23
C THR A 146 -42.03 -4.94 9.25
N GLY A 147 -42.61 -4.56 8.11
CA GLY A 147 -43.63 -3.51 8.04
C GLY A 147 -44.87 -3.81 8.90
N LYS A 148 -45.68 -2.80 9.18
CA LYS A 148 -46.89 -2.92 10.03
C LYS A 148 -47.86 -3.99 9.54
N LEU A 149 -47.95 -4.16 8.22
CA LEU A 149 -48.75 -5.18 7.56
C LEU A 149 -47.80 -6.13 6.84
N VAL A 150 -47.70 -7.36 7.31
CA VAL A 150 -46.94 -8.43 6.66
C VAL A 150 -47.88 -9.22 5.76
N HIS A 151 -47.46 -9.45 4.52
CA HIS A 151 -48.21 -10.26 3.58
C HIS A 151 -48.23 -11.72 4.05
N GLN A 152 -49.43 -12.31 4.18
CA GLN A 152 -49.61 -13.63 4.79
C GLN A 152 -48.67 -14.73 4.26
N PRO A 153 -48.40 -14.86 2.94
CA PRO A 153 -47.46 -15.86 2.42
C PRO A 153 -46.03 -15.76 2.99
N VAL A 154 -45.59 -14.57 3.43
CA VAL A 154 -44.29 -14.40 4.10
C VAL A 154 -44.29 -15.12 5.45
N SER A 155 -45.39 -15.02 6.20
CA SER A 155 -45.57 -15.70 7.48
C SER A 155 -45.64 -17.22 7.33
N ASP A 156 -46.14 -17.71 6.20
CA ASP A 156 -46.19 -19.13 5.87
C ASP A 156 -44.80 -19.68 5.45
N GLY A 157 -43.87 -18.78 5.10
CA GLY A 157 -42.46 -19.05 4.82
C GLY A 157 -42.03 -18.61 3.42
N CYS A 158 -40.79 -18.13 3.26
CA CYS A 158 -40.27 -17.61 1.99
C CYS A 158 -40.39 -18.60 0.82
N MET A 159 -40.28 -19.90 1.12
CA MET A 159 -40.36 -20.97 0.12
C MET A 159 -41.77 -21.18 -0.45
N THR A 160 -42.78 -20.49 0.08
CA THR A 160 -44.13 -20.45 -0.51
C THR A 160 -44.09 -19.86 -1.93
N CYS A 161 -43.19 -18.89 -2.14
CA CYS A 161 -43.07 -18.17 -3.41
C CYS A 161 -41.70 -18.36 -4.07
N HIS A 162 -40.64 -18.57 -3.27
CA HIS A 162 -39.27 -18.63 -3.76
C HIS A 162 -38.67 -20.05 -3.76
N ASP A 163 -37.88 -20.38 -4.78
CA ASP A 163 -36.95 -21.50 -4.75
C ASP A 163 -35.55 -21.01 -4.33
N PRO A 164 -35.01 -21.42 -3.17
CA PRO A 164 -33.75 -20.88 -2.66
C PRO A 164 -32.50 -21.29 -3.46
N HIS A 165 -32.63 -22.19 -4.45
CA HIS A 165 -31.52 -22.62 -5.29
C HIS A 165 -31.65 -22.12 -6.72
N VAL A 166 -32.73 -22.52 -7.40
CA VAL A 166 -32.90 -22.29 -8.83
C VAL A 166 -34.38 -22.16 -9.16
N ALA A 167 -34.73 -21.16 -9.95
CA ALA A 167 -36.06 -21.06 -10.53
C ALA A 167 -36.02 -20.60 -11.99
N ASP A 168 -37.14 -20.81 -12.67
CA ASP A 168 -37.30 -20.41 -14.08
C ASP A 168 -37.63 -18.92 -14.23
N TYR A 169 -37.98 -18.23 -13.14
CA TYR A 169 -38.43 -16.83 -13.16
C TYR A 169 -37.52 -15.91 -12.33
N PRO A 170 -37.38 -14.63 -12.72
CA PRO A 170 -36.57 -13.65 -11.99
C PRO A 170 -36.97 -13.53 -10.52
N GLY A 171 -35.99 -13.31 -9.64
CA GLY A 171 -36.23 -13.29 -8.20
C GLY A 171 -36.47 -14.66 -7.59
N LEU A 172 -36.09 -15.74 -8.29
CA LEU A 172 -36.22 -17.12 -7.86
C LEU A 172 -37.67 -17.53 -7.59
N LEU A 173 -38.63 -17.02 -8.36
CA LEU A 173 -40.05 -17.31 -8.16
C LEU A 173 -40.41 -18.69 -8.70
N SER A 174 -41.27 -19.43 -7.99
CA SER A 174 -41.73 -20.76 -8.38
C SER A 174 -42.65 -20.78 -9.60
N GLN A 175 -43.25 -19.63 -9.93
CA GLN A 175 -44.15 -19.42 -11.07
C GLN A 175 -43.95 -18.02 -11.65
N GLU A 176 -44.54 -17.78 -12.83
CA GLU A 176 -44.64 -16.43 -13.40
C GLU A 176 -45.32 -15.49 -12.39
N ARG A 177 -44.84 -14.26 -12.29
CA ARG A 177 -45.17 -13.31 -11.23
C ARG A 177 -46.68 -13.09 -11.06
N ASP A 178 -47.37 -12.73 -12.13
CA ASP A 178 -48.79 -12.39 -12.04
C ASP A 178 -49.64 -13.64 -11.84
N LEU A 179 -49.23 -14.78 -12.42
CA LEU A 179 -49.85 -16.09 -12.14
C LEU A 179 -49.69 -16.53 -10.69
N LEU A 180 -48.53 -16.27 -10.07
CA LEU A 180 -48.29 -16.57 -8.66
C LEU A 180 -49.17 -15.73 -7.75
N CYS A 181 -49.36 -14.44 -8.06
CA CYS A 181 -50.33 -13.62 -7.34
C CYS A 181 -51.75 -14.15 -7.55
N ALA A 182 -52.11 -14.50 -8.80
CA ALA A 182 -53.43 -14.98 -9.17
C ALA A 182 -53.80 -16.34 -8.57
N SER A 183 -52.82 -17.15 -8.13
CA SER A 183 -53.11 -18.42 -7.45
C SER A 183 -53.78 -18.23 -6.09
N CYS A 184 -53.64 -17.04 -5.49
CA CYS A 184 -54.24 -16.69 -4.20
C CYS A 184 -55.23 -15.51 -4.31
N HIS A 185 -55.04 -14.61 -5.28
CA HIS A 185 -55.88 -13.44 -5.50
C HIS A 185 -56.66 -13.56 -6.81
N ASP A 186 -57.97 -13.77 -6.74
CA ASP A 186 -58.83 -13.79 -7.93
C ASP A 186 -59.16 -12.36 -8.40
N PRO A 187 -58.61 -11.87 -9.54
CA PRO A 187 -58.90 -10.52 -10.04
C PRO A 187 -60.35 -10.37 -10.53
N ALA A 188 -61.05 -11.48 -10.80
CA ALA A 188 -62.45 -11.49 -11.19
C ALA A 188 -63.41 -11.47 -9.97
N ALA A 189 -62.90 -11.59 -8.75
CA ALA A 189 -63.73 -11.50 -7.56
C ALA A 189 -64.31 -10.08 -7.38
N ALA A 190 -65.58 -9.97 -7.00
CA ALA A 190 -66.25 -8.68 -6.81
C ALA A 190 -65.56 -7.84 -5.71
N GLY A 191 -65.09 -8.48 -4.64
CA GLY A 191 -64.34 -7.81 -3.57
C GLY A 191 -63.01 -7.25 -4.05
N PHE A 192 -62.32 -7.95 -4.97
CA PHE A 192 -61.08 -7.48 -5.57
C PHE A 192 -61.30 -6.23 -6.43
N ARG A 193 -62.30 -6.27 -7.33
CA ARG A 193 -62.66 -5.10 -8.15
C ARG A 193 -63.04 -3.90 -7.29
N SER A 194 -63.87 -4.12 -6.27
CA SER A 194 -64.26 -3.06 -5.34
C SER A 194 -63.06 -2.43 -4.61
N ALA A 195 -62.09 -3.25 -4.18
CA ALA A 195 -60.84 -2.77 -3.57
C ALA A 195 -59.98 -1.94 -4.54
N HIS A 196 -60.06 -2.22 -5.84
CA HIS A 196 -59.40 -1.46 -6.91
C HIS A 196 -60.31 -0.41 -7.56
N ARG A 197 -61.38 0.02 -6.85
CA ARG A 197 -62.31 1.06 -7.28
C ARG A 197 -62.93 0.78 -8.67
N ASP A 198 -63.20 -0.49 -8.94
CA ASP A 198 -63.75 -1.03 -10.19
C ASP A 198 -62.89 -0.83 -11.45
N TYR A 199 -61.61 -0.45 -11.30
CA TYR A 199 -60.65 -0.47 -12.40
C TYR A 199 -60.22 -1.91 -12.73
N PRO A 200 -60.11 -2.27 -14.02
CA PRO A 200 -59.79 -3.63 -14.45
C PRO A 200 -58.29 -3.94 -14.36
N VAL A 201 -57.73 -3.87 -13.15
CA VAL A 201 -56.34 -4.25 -12.85
C VAL A 201 -56.26 -5.77 -12.73
N ASN A 202 -55.48 -6.42 -13.59
CA ASN A 202 -55.40 -7.88 -13.65
C ASN A 202 -53.96 -8.43 -13.78
N THR A 203 -52.97 -7.55 -13.84
CA THR A 203 -51.54 -7.84 -14.04
C THR A 203 -50.72 -6.76 -13.33
N HIS A 204 -49.39 -6.91 -13.26
CA HIS A 204 -48.47 -5.91 -12.73
C HIS A 204 -48.73 -5.56 -11.24
N CYS A 205 -49.09 -6.55 -10.43
CA CYS A 205 -49.52 -6.32 -9.04
C CYS A 205 -48.47 -5.59 -8.21
N ILE A 206 -47.18 -5.89 -8.43
CA ILE A 206 -46.07 -5.32 -7.66
C ILE A 206 -45.61 -3.94 -8.16
N ASP A 207 -46.26 -3.36 -9.16
CA ASP A 207 -45.96 -1.99 -9.59
C ASP A 207 -46.46 -1.02 -8.50
N CYS A 208 -47.63 -1.31 -7.92
CA CYS A 208 -48.25 -0.52 -6.85
C CYS A 208 -48.04 -1.11 -5.45
N HIS A 209 -47.92 -2.43 -5.33
CA HIS A 209 -47.88 -3.14 -4.05
C HIS A 209 -46.48 -3.61 -3.66
N SER A 210 -46.16 -3.52 -2.37
CA SER A 210 -45.08 -4.28 -1.75
C SER A 210 -45.58 -5.69 -1.44
N HIS A 211 -44.95 -6.67 -2.05
CA HIS A 211 -45.36 -8.08 -2.00
C HIS A 211 -44.95 -8.80 -0.70
N HIS A 212 -44.13 -8.18 0.14
CA HIS A 212 -43.66 -8.77 1.40
C HIS A 212 -44.30 -8.13 2.62
N SER A 213 -44.10 -6.83 2.79
CA SER A 213 -44.71 -6.07 3.89
C SER A 213 -44.79 -4.60 3.54
N SER A 214 -45.73 -3.90 4.17
CA SER A 214 -45.86 -2.45 4.04
C SER A 214 -46.45 -1.83 5.30
N ASP A 215 -46.19 -0.54 5.48
CA ASP A 215 -46.87 0.29 6.46
C ASP A 215 -48.21 0.85 5.96
N HIS A 216 -48.48 0.73 4.66
CA HIS A 216 -49.68 1.27 4.01
C HIS A 216 -50.78 0.20 3.84
N PRO A 217 -52.06 0.57 4.02
CA PRO A 217 -53.19 -0.32 3.80
C PRO A 217 -53.16 -0.97 2.41
N GLY A 218 -53.57 -2.24 2.35
CA GLY A 218 -53.57 -3.00 1.09
C GLY A 218 -52.17 -3.33 0.58
N LEU A 219 -51.12 -3.21 1.41
CA LEU A 219 -49.74 -3.45 1.02
C LEU A 219 -49.23 -2.54 -0.10
N LEU A 220 -49.72 -1.30 -0.20
CA LEU A 220 -49.19 -0.35 -1.18
C LEU A 220 -47.73 0.02 -0.85
N LYS A 221 -46.92 0.35 -1.86
CA LYS A 221 -45.53 0.81 -1.64
C LYS A 221 -45.46 2.11 -0.82
N ALA A 222 -44.26 2.42 -0.32
CA ALA A 222 -44.03 3.53 0.60
C ALA A 222 -44.35 4.91 -0.01
N VAL A 223 -44.11 5.10 -1.30
CA VAL A 223 -44.33 6.36 -2.01
C VAL A 223 -45.37 6.12 -3.10
N ILE A 224 -46.55 6.69 -2.94
CA ILE A 224 -47.68 6.52 -3.87
C ILE A 224 -47.95 7.85 -4.54
N HIS A 225 -48.12 7.83 -5.86
CA HIS A 225 -48.45 9.01 -6.62
C HIS A 225 -49.83 9.56 -6.21
N GLN A 226 -49.99 10.88 -6.14
CA GLN A 226 -51.18 11.51 -5.57
C GLN A 226 -52.50 11.08 -6.25
N PRO A 227 -52.60 10.98 -7.59
CA PRO A 227 -53.82 10.50 -8.26
C PRO A 227 -54.24 9.08 -7.84
N VAL A 228 -53.28 8.19 -7.59
CA VAL A 228 -53.54 6.81 -7.13
C VAL A 228 -54.10 6.82 -5.71
N THR A 229 -53.52 7.65 -4.84
CA THR A 229 -53.99 7.82 -3.46
C THR A 229 -55.42 8.37 -3.44
N ALA A 230 -55.70 9.38 -4.26
CA ALA A 230 -57.02 9.98 -4.42
C ALA A 230 -58.04 9.03 -5.07
N GLY A 231 -57.57 8.05 -5.85
CA GLY A 231 -58.44 7.17 -6.64
C GLY A 231 -58.98 7.77 -7.91
N ASP A 232 -58.33 8.82 -8.37
CA ASP A 232 -58.69 9.50 -9.60
C ASP A 232 -57.81 9.00 -10.75
N CYS A 233 -57.94 7.71 -11.08
CA CYS A 233 -57.17 7.16 -12.19
C CYS A 233 -57.60 7.80 -13.53
N ASN A 234 -58.82 8.34 -13.61
CA ASN A 234 -59.33 9.06 -14.79
C ASN A 234 -58.59 10.37 -15.07
N ALA A 235 -57.78 10.87 -14.13
CA ALA A 235 -56.89 11.99 -14.37
C ALA A 235 -55.84 11.68 -15.45
N CYS A 236 -55.45 10.41 -15.61
CA CYS A 236 -54.42 9.99 -16.58
C CYS A 236 -54.85 8.84 -17.49
N HIS A 237 -55.84 8.05 -17.09
CA HIS A 237 -56.29 6.87 -17.82
C HIS A 237 -57.74 7.01 -18.27
N GLN A 238 -58.14 6.20 -19.23
CA GLN A 238 -59.54 5.95 -19.58
C GLN A 238 -59.77 4.44 -19.65
N VAL A 239 -61.01 4.00 -19.43
CA VAL A 239 -61.37 2.58 -19.53
C VAL A 239 -62.23 2.37 -20.77
N GLU A 240 -61.72 1.59 -21.72
CA GLU A 240 -62.42 1.22 -22.96
C GLU A 240 -62.53 -0.30 -23.07
N ALA A 241 -63.75 -0.81 -23.24
CA ALA A 241 -64.02 -2.25 -23.37
C ALA A 241 -63.37 -3.13 -22.27
N GLY A 242 -63.26 -2.60 -21.04
CA GLY A 242 -62.63 -3.31 -19.92
C GLY A 242 -61.10 -3.28 -19.90
N SER A 243 -60.46 -2.46 -20.74
CA SER A 243 -59.02 -2.22 -20.76
C SER A 243 -58.69 -0.79 -20.34
N ILE A 244 -57.56 -0.61 -19.65
CA ILE A 244 -57.05 0.71 -19.25
C ILE A 244 -56.19 1.26 -20.39
N ILE A 245 -56.49 2.46 -20.86
CA ILE A 245 -55.76 3.15 -21.93
C ILE A 245 -55.30 4.53 -21.48
N SER A 246 -54.22 5.04 -22.10
CA SER A 246 -53.78 6.42 -21.93
C SER A 246 -54.34 7.30 -23.06
N PRO A 247 -55.09 8.38 -22.75
CA PRO A 247 -55.79 9.16 -23.76
C PRO A 247 -54.92 10.19 -24.48
N ALA A 248 -53.69 10.41 -24.01
CA ALA A 248 -52.71 11.31 -24.60
C ALA A 248 -51.30 10.69 -24.48
N PRO A 249 -50.30 11.21 -25.23
CA PRO A 249 -48.91 10.82 -25.05
C PRO A 249 -48.47 11.00 -23.59
N GLU A 250 -47.71 10.05 -23.09
CA GLU A 250 -47.36 9.97 -21.67
C GLU A 250 -46.69 11.25 -21.13
N VAL A 251 -45.74 11.81 -21.90
CA VAL A 251 -45.07 13.07 -21.54
C VAL A 251 -46.07 14.22 -21.37
N GLN A 252 -47.13 14.28 -22.19
CA GLN A 252 -48.14 15.32 -22.09
C GLN A 252 -48.95 15.15 -20.80
N LEU A 253 -49.35 13.91 -20.47
CA LEU A 253 -50.06 13.61 -19.23
C LEU A 253 -49.26 14.02 -17.99
N CYS A 254 -47.93 13.86 -18.02
CA CYS A 254 -47.06 14.33 -16.95
C CYS A 254 -47.01 15.87 -16.90
N LEU A 255 -46.77 16.52 -18.04
CA LEU A 255 -46.58 17.98 -18.11
C LEU A 255 -47.86 18.79 -17.85
N ASP A 256 -49.04 18.18 -18.01
CA ASP A 256 -50.32 18.80 -17.65
C ASP A 256 -50.39 19.14 -16.14
N CYS A 257 -49.61 18.44 -15.29
CA CYS A 257 -49.48 18.72 -13.86
C CYS A 257 -48.06 19.13 -13.42
N HIS A 258 -47.02 18.74 -14.16
CA HIS A 258 -45.60 19.00 -13.84
C HIS A 258 -44.96 20.01 -14.79
N ALA A 259 -45.59 21.18 -14.97
CA ALA A 259 -45.18 22.19 -15.97
C ALA A 259 -43.96 23.06 -15.59
N GLU A 260 -43.52 23.03 -14.33
CA GLU A 260 -42.44 23.90 -13.82
C GLU A 260 -41.06 23.22 -13.91
N LEU A 261 -40.45 23.22 -15.10
CA LEU A 261 -39.07 22.78 -15.31
C LEU A 261 -38.17 24.00 -15.61
N PRO A 262 -37.18 24.34 -14.75
CA PRO A 262 -36.27 25.46 -14.97
C PRO A 262 -35.46 25.35 -16.28
N GLU A 263 -35.15 26.50 -16.91
CA GLU A 263 -34.45 26.52 -18.20
C GLU A 263 -32.92 26.28 -18.11
N GLN A 264 -32.34 26.28 -16.90
CA GLN A 264 -30.88 26.25 -16.73
C GLN A 264 -30.35 24.82 -16.56
N SER A 265 -29.36 24.49 -17.38
CA SER A 265 -28.70 23.18 -17.48
C SER A 265 -29.67 21.98 -17.42
N PRO A 266 -30.65 21.88 -18.33
CA PRO A 266 -31.60 20.77 -18.31
C PRO A 266 -30.92 19.43 -18.61
N HIS A 267 -31.34 18.41 -17.88
CA HIS A 267 -30.89 17.03 -18.04
C HIS A 267 -31.55 16.41 -19.27
N GLN A 268 -30.78 15.67 -20.08
CA GLN A 268 -31.26 15.20 -21.38
C GLN A 268 -32.50 14.28 -21.33
N PRO A 269 -32.63 13.31 -20.41
CA PRO A 269 -33.86 12.51 -20.30
C PRO A 269 -35.12 13.37 -20.12
N VAL A 270 -35.01 14.47 -19.36
CA VAL A 270 -36.12 15.42 -19.16
C VAL A 270 -36.44 16.18 -20.43
N MET A 271 -35.43 16.68 -21.15
CA MET A 271 -35.62 17.37 -22.44
C MET A 271 -36.23 16.46 -23.51
N SER A 272 -35.93 15.16 -23.43
CA SER A 272 -36.44 14.13 -24.35
C SER A 272 -37.84 13.64 -23.98
N GLY A 273 -38.38 14.06 -22.83
CA GLY A 273 -39.69 13.61 -22.34
C GLY A 273 -39.71 12.17 -21.82
N ASP A 274 -38.54 11.59 -21.53
CA ASP A 274 -38.40 10.19 -21.08
C ASP A 274 -38.44 10.10 -19.54
N CYS A 275 -39.58 10.48 -18.97
CA CYS A 275 -39.77 10.54 -17.52
C CYS A 275 -39.65 9.15 -16.86
N ARG A 276 -40.07 8.10 -17.58
CA ARG A 276 -40.10 6.71 -17.07
C ARG A 276 -38.76 5.99 -17.11
N ALA A 277 -37.75 6.56 -17.75
CA ALA A 277 -36.38 6.09 -17.59
C ALA A 277 -35.92 6.13 -16.12
N CYS A 278 -36.41 7.12 -15.36
CA CYS A 278 -36.01 7.32 -13.96
C CYS A 278 -37.16 7.14 -12.96
N HIS A 279 -38.40 7.40 -13.37
CA HIS A 279 -39.55 7.41 -12.46
C HIS A 279 -40.55 6.28 -12.76
N THR A 280 -41.16 5.75 -11.71
CA THR A 280 -42.45 5.07 -11.77
C THR A 280 -43.58 6.11 -11.74
N VAL A 281 -44.74 5.77 -12.29
CA VAL A 281 -45.88 6.71 -12.41
C VAL A 281 -46.97 6.49 -11.37
N HIS A 282 -46.97 5.35 -10.68
CA HIS A 282 -48.03 4.98 -9.73
C HIS A 282 -47.53 4.85 -8.30
N ALA A 283 -46.49 4.06 -8.06
CA ALA A 283 -45.88 3.94 -6.74
C ALA A 283 -44.44 3.42 -6.83
N SER A 284 -43.65 3.76 -5.81
CA SER A 284 -42.28 3.31 -5.63
C SER A 284 -41.96 3.10 -4.15
N ASP A 285 -40.96 2.27 -3.89
CA ASP A 285 -40.32 2.15 -2.57
C ASP A 285 -39.27 3.25 -2.35
N HIS A 286 -39.04 4.12 -3.34
CA HIS A 286 -38.05 5.18 -3.34
C HIS A 286 -38.69 6.57 -3.44
N ALA A 287 -38.06 7.55 -2.80
CA ALA A 287 -38.49 8.94 -2.82
C ALA A 287 -38.63 9.49 -4.24
N ALA A 288 -39.51 10.48 -4.41
CA ALA A 288 -39.82 11.09 -5.72
C ALA A 288 -40.21 10.09 -6.82
N LEU A 289 -40.80 8.94 -6.42
CA LEU A 289 -41.25 7.88 -7.32
C LEU A 289 -40.14 7.29 -8.21
N LEU A 290 -38.87 7.30 -7.79
CA LEU A 290 -37.80 6.72 -8.60
C LEU A 290 -38.02 5.22 -8.88
N ALA A 291 -37.66 4.75 -10.07
CA ALA A 291 -37.82 3.35 -10.48
C ALA A 291 -36.97 2.36 -9.67
N THR A 292 -35.86 2.85 -9.12
CA THR A 292 -34.90 2.10 -8.31
C THR A 292 -34.23 3.07 -7.32
N THR A 293 -33.20 2.62 -6.61
CA THR A 293 -32.47 3.47 -5.68
C THR A 293 -31.86 4.69 -6.39
N PRO A 294 -31.72 5.84 -5.69
CA PRO A 294 -31.16 7.06 -6.28
C PRO A 294 -29.78 6.89 -6.93
N ALA A 295 -28.96 5.97 -6.43
CA ALA A 295 -27.67 5.67 -7.01
C ALA A 295 -27.81 4.87 -8.31
N THR A 296 -28.57 3.77 -8.28
CA THR A 296 -28.72 2.89 -9.44
C THR A 296 -29.34 3.61 -10.63
N VAL A 297 -30.36 4.44 -10.40
CA VAL A 297 -31.03 5.18 -11.49
C VAL A 297 -30.08 6.13 -12.22
N CYS A 298 -29.09 6.69 -11.52
CA CYS A 298 -28.06 7.52 -12.13
C CYS A 298 -27.00 6.67 -12.85
N LEU A 299 -26.53 5.60 -12.19
CA LEU A 299 -25.37 4.81 -12.62
C LEU A 299 -25.67 3.81 -13.75
N GLU A 300 -26.93 3.57 -14.08
CA GLU A 300 -27.31 2.86 -15.31
C GLU A 300 -26.86 3.60 -16.58
N CYS A 301 -26.79 4.93 -16.52
CA CYS A 301 -26.32 5.77 -17.62
C CYS A 301 -24.94 6.41 -17.36
N HIS A 302 -24.60 6.71 -16.10
CA HIS A 302 -23.37 7.41 -15.73
C HIS A 302 -22.29 6.48 -15.17
N ASP A 303 -21.10 6.54 -15.76
CA ASP A 303 -19.95 5.70 -15.39
C ASP A 303 -19.09 6.25 -14.23
N GLN A 304 -19.43 7.45 -13.74
CA GLN A 304 -18.69 8.20 -12.70
C GLN A 304 -18.96 7.72 -11.26
N GLY A 305 -19.57 6.54 -11.10
CA GLY A 305 -19.90 5.92 -9.81
C GLY A 305 -18.69 5.30 -9.13
N THR A 306 -18.85 4.07 -8.63
CA THR A 306 -17.77 3.36 -7.90
C THR A 306 -17.04 2.39 -8.85
N PRO A 307 -16.03 2.82 -9.64
CA PRO A 307 -15.38 1.92 -10.57
C PRO A 307 -14.60 0.85 -9.79
N PRO A 308 -14.59 -0.41 -10.24
CA PRO A 308 -14.01 -1.55 -9.52
C PRO A 308 -12.47 -1.49 -9.33
N ARG A 309 -11.81 -0.42 -9.81
CA ARG A 309 -10.35 -0.21 -9.72
C ARG A 309 -9.95 1.15 -9.15
N ALA A 310 -10.87 1.95 -8.62
CA ALA A 310 -10.50 3.19 -7.94
C ALA A 310 -9.65 2.89 -6.69
N ARG A 311 -8.59 3.67 -6.47
CA ARG A 311 -7.79 3.60 -5.24
C ARG A 311 -8.35 4.51 -4.14
N SER A 312 -9.05 5.55 -4.54
CA SER A 312 -9.70 6.51 -3.66
C SER A 312 -11.05 6.85 -4.27
N ILE A 313 -12.09 6.84 -3.45
CA ILE A 313 -13.45 7.22 -3.82
C ILE A 313 -13.93 8.22 -2.79
N HIS A 314 -14.63 9.25 -3.24
CA HIS A 314 -15.21 10.28 -2.41
C HIS A 314 -16.43 9.70 -1.70
N GLN A 315 -16.54 9.87 -0.38
CA GLN A 315 -17.52 9.14 0.43
C GLN A 315 -18.98 9.30 -0.05
N PRO A 316 -19.48 10.51 -0.36
CA PRO A 316 -20.84 10.67 -0.88
C PRO A 316 -21.07 9.90 -2.19
N ALA A 317 -20.05 9.80 -3.05
CA ALA A 317 -20.13 9.01 -4.28
C ALA A 317 -20.09 7.50 -4.01
N ALA A 318 -19.32 7.05 -3.01
CA ALA A 318 -19.27 5.65 -2.59
C ALA A 318 -20.61 5.18 -1.98
N GLU A 319 -21.29 6.07 -1.26
CA GLU A 319 -22.58 5.83 -0.62
C GLU A 319 -23.77 6.02 -1.58
N GLY A 320 -23.51 6.48 -2.81
CA GLY A 320 -24.56 6.69 -3.80
C GLY A 320 -25.43 7.94 -3.54
N GLU A 321 -24.93 8.88 -2.73
CA GLU A 321 -25.58 10.14 -2.38
C GLU A 321 -25.42 11.19 -3.49
N CYS A 322 -25.66 10.81 -4.75
CA CYS A 322 -25.45 11.68 -5.92
C CYS A 322 -26.20 13.02 -5.79
N MET A 323 -27.39 12.99 -5.18
CA MET A 323 -28.25 14.16 -5.00
C MET A 323 -27.76 15.15 -3.92
N ALA A 324 -26.72 14.81 -3.15
CA ALA A 324 -26.06 15.77 -2.27
C ALA A 324 -25.33 16.88 -3.07
N CYS A 325 -24.95 16.57 -4.30
CA CYS A 325 -24.20 17.46 -5.19
C CYS A 325 -24.92 17.75 -6.51
N HIS A 326 -25.72 16.80 -7.00
CA HIS A 326 -26.41 16.89 -8.28
C HIS A 326 -27.92 17.06 -8.17
N GLN A 327 -28.55 17.60 -9.21
CA GLN A 327 -30.01 17.67 -9.36
C GLN A 327 -30.44 16.96 -10.65
N GLY A 328 -31.25 15.90 -10.53
CA GLY A 328 -31.54 14.98 -11.65
C GLY A 328 -32.36 15.55 -12.82
N HIS A 329 -32.95 16.74 -12.69
CA HIS A 329 -33.75 17.37 -13.74
C HIS A 329 -33.07 18.57 -14.36
N THR A 330 -32.82 19.60 -13.56
CA THR A 330 -32.25 20.88 -13.96
C THR A 330 -31.46 21.41 -12.77
N ALA A 331 -30.38 22.14 -13.00
CA ALA A 331 -29.64 22.76 -11.90
C ALA A 331 -29.14 24.16 -12.26
N PRO A 332 -28.82 25.01 -11.27
CA PRO A 332 -28.27 26.34 -11.52
C PRO A 332 -26.94 26.29 -12.26
N GLU A 333 -26.15 25.24 -12.04
CA GLU A 333 -24.80 25.11 -12.59
C GLU A 333 -24.70 24.00 -13.64
N ARG A 334 -23.64 24.07 -14.45
CA ARG A 334 -23.30 23.02 -15.43
C ARG A 334 -23.08 21.67 -14.73
N ALA A 335 -23.25 20.58 -15.50
CA ALA A 335 -23.16 19.22 -14.99
C ALA A 335 -24.15 18.93 -13.84
N LEU A 336 -25.28 19.66 -13.84
CA LEU A 336 -26.37 19.50 -12.89
C LEU A 336 -25.97 19.74 -11.43
N LEU A 337 -24.97 20.58 -11.16
CA LEU A 337 -24.56 20.87 -9.80
C LEU A 337 -25.56 21.81 -9.12
N VAL A 338 -25.90 21.50 -7.86
CA VAL A 338 -26.85 22.30 -7.07
C VAL A 338 -26.30 23.67 -6.70
N GLN A 339 -24.98 23.84 -6.70
CA GLN A 339 -24.23 25.05 -6.35
C GLN A 339 -22.90 25.08 -7.12
N ASP A 340 -22.22 26.23 -7.11
CA ASP A 340 -20.89 26.34 -7.69
C ASP A 340 -19.89 25.43 -6.98
N SER A 341 -18.94 24.87 -7.75
CA SER A 341 -18.03 23.82 -7.25
C SER A 341 -17.28 24.20 -5.96
N PRO A 342 -16.69 25.40 -5.81
CA PRO A 342 -16.07 25.80 -4.55
C PRO A 342 -17.04 25.79 -3.36
N GLN A 343 -18.21 26.44 -3.46
CA GLN A 343 -19.16 26.46 -2.34
C GLN A 343 -19.70 25.06 -2.03
N LEU A 344 -19.92 24.24 -3.07
CA LEU A 344 -20.36 22.87 -2.90
C LEU A 344 -19.35 22.05 -2.07
N CYS A 345 -18.05 22.13 -2.40
CA CYS A 345 -17.01 21.47 -1.61
C CYS A 345 -17.00 22.00 -0.17
N PHE A 346 -17.14 23.32 0.04
CA PHE A 346 -17.10 23.92 1.38
C PHE A 346 -18.37 23.71 2.21
N SER A 347 -19.46 23.18 1.61
CA SER A 347 -20.64 22.76 2.38
C SER A 347 -20.34 21.60 3.33
N CYS A 348 -19.31 20.78 3.03
CA CYS A 348 -18.86 19.67 3.86
C CYS A 348 -17.40 19.81 4.30
N HIS A 349 -16.53 20.44 3.50
CA HIS A 349 -15.12 20.62 3.83
C HIS A 349 -14.86 21.98 4.50
N ASP A 350 -14.14 21.97 5.62
CA ASP A 350 -13.81 23.21 6.32
C ASP A 350 -12.88 24.11 5.49
N ARG A 351 -13.44 25.24 5.03
CA ARG A 351 -12.70 26.26 4.29
C ARG A 351 -11.49 26.79 5.07
N GLN A 352 -11.57 26.86 6.41
CA GLN A 352 -10.46 27.35 7.23
C GLN A 352 -9.23 26.45 7.11
N ARG A 353 -9.44 25.13 7.06
CA ARG A 353 -8.38 24.14 6.93
C ARG A 353 -7.75 24.08 5.54
N TYR A 354 -8.51 24.37 4.48
CA TYR A 354 -8.06 24.11 3.11
C TYR A 354 -7.75 25.38 2.29
N ALA A 355 -8.40 26.51 2.58
CA ALA A 355 -8.33 27.70 1.73
C ALA A 355 -8.01 29.00 2.49
N ALA A 356 -8.19 29.04 3.81
CA ALA A 356 -8.06 30.26 4.60
C ALA A 356 -7.01 30.19 5.73
N GLU A 357 -6.06 29.26 5.65
CA GLU A 357 -4.85 29.30 6.47
C GLU A 357 -3.98 30.54 6.17
N VAL A 358 -3.09 30.88 7.11
CA VAL A 358 -2.21 32.06 7.07
C VAL A 358 -1.39 32.11 5.78
N LYS A 359 -0.82 30.97 5.37
CA LYS A 359 -0.14 30.81 4.08
C LYS A 359 -0.92 29.79 3.26
N SER A 360 -1.92 30.23 2.50
CA SER A 360 -2.70 29.36 1.63
C SER A 360 -2.08 29.24 0.24
N HIS A 361 -2.08 28.02 -0.29
CA HIS A 361 -1.70 27.73 -1.67
C HIS A 361 -2.74 28.35 -2.63
N ALA A 362 -2.30 29.02 -3.68
CA ALA A 362 -3.20 29.85 -4.51
C ALA A 362 -4.39 29.07 -5.10
N PRO A 363 -4.22 27.90 -5.77
CA PRO A 363 -5.34 27.07 -6.20
C PRO A 363 -6.33 26.72 -5.09
N ALA A 364 -5.85 26.39 -3.89
CA ALA A 364 -6.71 26.02 -2.77
C ALA A 364 -7.45 27.23 -2.20
N ARG A 365 -6.77 28.38 -2.03
CA ARG A 365 -7.36 29.66 -1.62
C ARG A 365 -8.48 30.12 -2.55
N GLU A 366 -8.29 29.88 -3.85
CA GLU A 366 -9.21 30.26 -4.92
C GLU A 366 -10.32 29.22 -5.15
N GLY A 367 -10.37 28.14 -4.36
CA GLY A 367 -11.41 27.11 -4.45
C GLY A 367 -11.29 26.21 -5.68
N GLN A 368 -10.14 26.18 -6.34
CA GLN A 368 -9.90 25.41 -7.57
C GLN A 368 -9.54 23.94 -7.25
N CYS A 369 -10.32 23.29 -6.38
CA CYS A 369 -10.08 21.95 -5.86
C CYS A 369 -9.89 20.93 -7.00
N LEU A 370 -10.71 21.05 -8.05
CA LEU A 370 -10.73 20.14 -9.20
C LEU A 370 -9.52 20.28 -10.14
N THR A 371 -8.62 21.23 -9.89
CA THR A 371 -7.32 21.30 -10.60
C THR A 371 -6.42 20.12 -10.24
N CYS A 372 -6.55 19.64 -9.00
CA CYS A 372 -5.72 18.56 -8.46
C CYS A 372 -6.52 17.34 -8.02
N HIS A 373 -7.81 17.50 -7.72
CA HIS A 373 -8.67 16.42 -7.22
C HIS A 373 -9.75 16.04 -8.22
N ASP A 374 -10.16 14.78 -8.18
CA ASP A 374 -11.40 14.29 -8.77
C ASP A 374 -12.51 14.32 -7.70
N ALA A 375 -13.72 14.74 -8.06
CA ALA A 375 -14.84 14.87 -7.10
C ALA A 375 -15.46 13.52 -6.71
N HIS A 376 -15.25 12.47 -7.51
CA HIS A 376 -15.88 11.17 -7.32
C HIS A 376 -14.85 10.10 -7.00
N HIS A 377 -13.85 9.91 -7.86
CA HIS A 377 -12.90 8.82 -7.69
C HIS A 377 -11.60 9.06 -8.43
N ALA A 378 -10.51 8.50 -7.91
CA ALA A 378 -9.23 8.57 -8.59
C ALA A 378 -8.39 7.31 -8.46
N GLY A 379 -7.46 7.17 -9.40
CA GLY A 379 -6.49 6.10 -9.45
C GLY A 379 -5.37 6.24 -8.42
N GLN A 380 -5.27 7.36 -7.70
CA GLN A 380 -4.33 7.59 -6.59
C GLN A 380 -5.06 7.88 -5.28
N ALA A 381 -4.33 7.87 -4.17
CA ALA A 381 -4.85 8.28 -2.88
C ALA A 381 -5.27 9.76 -2.89
N ASN A 382 -6.13 10.15 -1.94
CA ASN A 382 -6.61 11.53 -1.77
C ASN A 382 -7.28 12.10 -3.03
N LEU A 383 -7.96 11.25 -3.81
CA LEU A 383 -8.67 11.64 -5.03
C LEU A 383 -7.79 12.33 -6.09
N LEU A 384 -6.49 12.04 -6.15
CA LEU A 384 -5.63 12.65 -7.17
C LEU A 384 -5.76 11.89 -8.52
N PRO A 385 -6.13 12.55 -9.63
CA PRO A 385 -6.29 11.92 -10.93
C PRO A 385 -4.95 11.54 -11.57
N ALA A 386 -3.86 12.18 -11.14
CA ALA A 386 -2.48 11.91 -11.57
C ALA A 386 -1.53 11.80 -10.37
N ARG A 387 -0.27 11.43 -10.62
CA ARG A 387 0.74 11.37 -9.56
C ARG A 387 1.01 12.77 -9.00
N GLU A 388 1.25 12.87 -7.71
CA GLU A 388 1.48 14.16 -7.02
C GLU A 388 2.53 15.04 -7.74
N ALA A 389 3.71 14.49 -8.02
CA ALA A 389 4.73 15.21 -8.77
C ALA A 389 4.26 15.76 -10.12
N GLU A 390 3.43 15.02 -10.86
CA GLU A 390 2.92 15.48 -12.15
C GLU A 390 2.00 16.70 -11.98
N LEU A 391 1.10 16.65 -10.99
CA LEU A 391 0.21 17.76 -10.65
C LEU A 391 1.01 18.98 -10.19
N CYS A 392 1.96 18.81 -9.25
CA CYS A 392 2.77 19.90 -8.75
C CYS A 392 3.65 20.52 -9.85
N PHE A 393 4.29 19.71 -10.69
CA PHE A 393 5.22 20.20 -11.73
C PHE A 393 4.53 20.78 -12.96
N SER A 394 3.21 20.61 -13.10
CA SER A 394 2.43 21.37 -14.10
C SER A 394 2.62 22.89 -13.94
N CYS A 395 2.76 23.35 -12.68
CA CYS A 395 3.03 24.73 -12.31
C CYS A 395 4.47 24.97 -11.80
N HIS A 396 5.02 24.08 -10.98
CA HIS A 396 6.35 24.23 -10.35
C HIS A 396 7.51 23.72 -11.22
N ARG A 397 7.58 24.17 -12.48
CA ARG A 397 8.56 23.70 -13.47
C ARG A 397 10.02 23.96 -13.09
N GLN A 398 10.31 25.03 -12.36
CA GLN A 398 11.68 25.32 -11.91
C GLN A 398 12.17 24.23 -10.94
N THR A 399 11.35 23.87 -9.96
CA THR A 399 11.64 22.80 -9.00
C THR A 399 11.75 21.44 -9.70
N GLN A 400 10.96 21.19 -10.75
CA GLN A 400 11.08 19.97 -11.56
C GLN A 400 12.50 19.78 -12.11
N GLY A 401 13.20 20.87 -12.48
CA GLY A 401 14.57 20.83 -12.98
C GLY A 401 15.57 20.25 -11.97
N GLU A 402 15.32 20.39 -10.67
CA GLU A 402 16.17 19.83 -9.61
C GLU A 402 16.20 18.31 -9.61
N ARG A 403 15.22 17.64 -10.25
CA ARG A 403 15.20 16.18 -10.42
C ARG A 403 16.29 15.66 -11.34
N GLY A 404 16.96 16.53 -12.10
CA GLY A 404 18.12 16.19 -12.91
C GLY A 404 19.45 16.24 -12.16
N LEU A 405 19.45 16.64 -10.88
CA LEU A 405 20.68 16.78 -10.09
C LEU A 405 21.25 15.41 -9.67
N PHE A 406 22.57 15.37 -9.47
CA PHE A 406 23.32 14.15 -9.19
C PHE A 406 22.84 13.41 -7.94
N SER A 407 22.63 14.13 -6.83
CA SER A 407 22.14 13.57 -5.58
C SER A 407 20.72 14.05 -5.34
N LEU A 408 19.75 13.15 -5.34
CA LEU A 408 18.35 13.46 -5.07
C LEU A 408 17.93 12.96 -3.69
N HIS A 409 17.17 13.79 -2.99
CA HIS A 409 16.53 13.39 -1.75
C HIS A 409 15.41 12.41 -2.10
N ARG A 410 15.39 11.24 -1.45
CA ARG A 410 14.55 10.12 -1.88
C ARG A 410 13.04 10.44 -1.96
N PRO A 411 12.42 11.16 -1.02
CA PRO A 411 11.01 11.57 -1.14
C PRO A 411 10.78 12.45 -2.38
N PHE A 412 11.66 13.42 -2.61
CA PHE A 412 11.59 14.30 -3.78
C PHE A 412 11.78 13.52 -5.11
N GLY A 413 12.75 12.61 -5.17
CA GLY A 413 12.99 11.77 -6.34
C GLY A 413 11.78 10.90 -6.71
N ARG A 414 11.05 10.41 -5.68
CA ARG A 414 9.79 9.65 -5.83
C ARG A 414 8.57 10.53 -6.14
N GLY A 415 8.68 11.85 -5.99
CA GLY A 415 7.58 12.78 -6.23
C GLY A 415 6.57 12.86 -5.09
N GLU A 416 7.01 12.58 -3.86
CA GLU A 416 6.19 12.61 -2.63
C GLU A 416 6.24 14.01 -2.01
N CYS A 417 5.79 15.04 -2.72
CA CYS A 417 5.91 16.44 -2.30
C CYS A 417 5.23 16.69 -0.94
N SER A 418 4.08 16.06 -0.73
CA SER A 418 3.25 16.15 0.47
C SER A 418 3.88 15.47 1.69
N SER A 419 5.02 14.78 1.56
CA SER A 419 5.74 14.28 2.74
C SER A 419 6.31 15.43 3.57
N CYS A 420 6.66 16.53 2.92
CA CYS A 420 7.27 17.70 3.55
C CYS A 420 6.41 18.96 3.40
N HIS A 421 5.65 19.08 2.32
CA HIS A 421 4.77 20.22 2.06
C HIS A 421 3.32 19.92 2.42
N ASN A 422 2.55 20.95 2.75
CA ASN A 422 1.10 20.94 2.79
C ASN A 422 0.57 21.60 1.51
N PRO A 423 -0.03 20.84 0.57
CA PRO A 423 -0.41 21.35 -0.74
C PRO A 423 -1.56 22.39 -0.71
N HIS A 424 -2.26 22.52 0.42
CA HIS A 424 -3.39 23.43 0.57
C HIS A 424 -3.03 24.75 1.27
N GLY A 425 -2.18 24.66 2.30
CA GLY A 425 -1.78 25.82 3.09
C GLY A 425 -1.14 25.42 4.40
N GLY A 426 -0.53 26.38 5.08
CA GLY A 426 0.15 26.13 6.35
C GLY A 426 0.49 27.41 7.10
N GLN A 427 1.22 27.23 8.20
CA GLN A 427 1.81 28.33 8.96
C GLN A 427 3.23 28.67 8.47
N GLN A 428 3.91 27.72 7.83
CA GLN A 428 5.31 27.83 7.46
C GLN A 428 5.49 28.33 6.02
N ASP A 429 6.58 29.06 5.77
CA ASP A 429 6.96 29.45 4.42
C ASP A 429 7.28 28.23 3.55
N GLY A 430 7.05 28.36 2.24
CA GLY A 430 7.12 27.22 1.32
C GLY A 430 6.08 26.14 1.60
N LEU A 431 5.08 26.41 2.46
CA LEU A 431 4.05 25.48 2.87
C LEU A 431 4.61 24.21 3.51
N LEU A 432 5.68 24.31 4.30
CA LEU A 432 6.24 23.15 4.98
C LEU A 432 5.34 22.68 6.13
N LYS A 433 5.33 21.36 6.38
CA LYS A 433 4.57 20.74 7.47
C LYS A 433 5.13 21.06 8.86
N ALA A 434 6.42 21.39 8.93
CA ALA A 434 7.11 21.81 10.14
C ALA A 434 8.23 22.79 9.75
N GLN A 435 8.71 23.58 10.71
CA GLN A 435 9.84 24.47 10.49
C GLN A 435 11.13 23.68 10.26
N THR A 436 12.07 24.26 9.52
CA THR A 436 13.40 23.67 9.32
C THR A 436 14.38 24.07 10.42
N ALA A 437 14.11 25.16 11.14
CA ALA A 437 14.89 25.58 12.29
C ALA A 437 14.87 24.50 13.38
N GLY A 438 16.00 24.24 14.04
CA GLY A 438 16.10 23.16 15.02
C GLY A 438 15.98 21.76 14.40
N GLY A 439 15.99 21.64 13.07
CA GLY A 439 15.87 20.39 12.34
C GLY A 439 14.49 19.73 12.45
N GLU A 440 13.47 20.42 12.97
CA GLU A 440 12.17 19.82 13.33
C GLU A 440 11.55 19.00 12.19
N LEU A 441 11.49 19.57 10.98
CA LEU A 441 11.00 18.84 9.80
C LEU A 441 11.89 17.65 9.42
N CYS A 442 13.21 17.85 9.36
CA CYS A 442 14.16 16.85 8.87
C CYS A 442 14.24 15.64 9.81
N LEU A 443 14.20 15.91 11.11
CA LEU A 443 14.34 14.93 12.18
C LEU A 443 13.08 14.10 12.38
N THR A 444 11.94 14.46 11.78
CA THR A 444 10.77 13.56 11.73
C THR A 444 11.11 12.21 11.11
N CYS A 445 11.99 12.17 10.11
CA CYS A 445 12.46 10.95 9.44
C CYS A 445 13.92 10.59 9.81
N HIS A 446 14.76 11.58 10.10
CA HIS A 446 16.19 11.37 10.38
C HIS A 446 16.53 11.28 11.88
N GLN A 447 15.64 10.69 12.68
CA GLN A 447 15.76 10.58 14.15
C GLN A 447 17.06 9.91 14.62
N GLN A 448 17.63 9.01 13.81
CA GLN A 448 18.89 8.33 14.12
C GLN A 448 20.09 9.29 14.21
N LEU A 449 19.96 10.52 13.71
CA LEU A 449 21.00 11.54 13.77
C LEU A 449 21.10 12.21 15.16
N THR A 450 20.10 12.07 16.04
CA THR A 450 20.00 12.86 17.29
C THR A 450 20.35 12.09 18.57
N GLY A 451 21.09 10.97 18.48
CA GLY A 451 21.52 10.22 19.68
C GLY A 451 22.35 11.07 20.66
N GLU A 452 22.33 10.72 21.95
CA GLU A 452 22.99 11.50 23.03
C GLU A 452 24.50 11.72 22.78
N GLN A 453 25.20 10.70 22.30
CA GLN A 453 26.63 10.79 21.93
C GLN A 453 26.90 11.69 20.71
N ALA A 454 25.90 11.95 19.86
CA ALA A 454 26.04 12.85 18.73
C ALA A 454 25.99 14.32 19.15
N ARG A 455 25.39 14.64 20.32
CA ARG A 455 25.18 16.02 20.78
C ARG A 455 26.37 16.60 21.56
N GLU A 456 27.05 15.81 22.39
CA GLU A 456 28.14 16.30 23.24
C GLU A 456 29.37 16.79 22.44
N ALA A 457 29.53 16.34 21.20
CA ALA A 457 30.61 16.77 20.30
C ALA A 457 30.08 17.20 18.92
N ALA A 458 28.82 17.62 18.84
CA ALA A 458 28.21 18.11 17.60
C ALA A 458 28.93 19.36 17.07
N HIS A 459 29.07 19.44 15.75
CA HIS A 459 29.44 20.67 15.07
C HIS A 459 28.29 21.67 15.19
N PRO A 460 28.50 22.95 15.55
CA PRO A 460 27.41 23.85 15.97
C PRO A 460 26.21 23.94 14.99
N PRO A 461 26.39 24.10 13.66
CA PRO A 461 25.26 24.12 12.72
C PRO A 461 24.40 22.85 12.75
N PHE A 462 24.99 21.70 13.08
CA PHE A 462 24.26 20.45 13.24
C PHE A 462 23.60 20.36 14.62
N ALA A 463 24.29 20.82 15.68
CA ALA A 463 23.74 20.89 17.04
C ALA A 463 22.47 21.76 17.09
N ASP A 464 22.50 22.88 16.36
CA ASP A 464 21.40 23.84 16.26
C ASP A 464 20.31 23.39 15.28
N GLY A 465 20.52 22.27 14.57
CA GLY A 465 19.54 21.70 13.64
C GLY A 465 19.42 22.48 12.31
N ASP A 466 20.40 23.28 11.95
CA ASP A 466 20.43 24.09 10.72
C ASP A 466 20.84 23.26 9.50
N CYS A 467 20.13 22.16 9.25
CA CYS A 467 20.47 21.17 8.22
C CYS A 467 20.57 21.80 6.82
N ILE A 468 19.66 22.75 6.51
CA ILE A 468 19.55 23.34 5.18
C ILE A 468 20.64 24.38 4.89
N THR A 469 21.49 24.74 5.84
CA THR A 469 22.68 25.56 5.61
C THR A 469 23.66 24.83 4.69
N CYS A 470 23.84 23.54 4.93
CA CYS A 470 24.76 22.69 4.19
C CYS A 470 24.05 21.81 3.15
N HIS A 471 22.84 21.36 3.46
CA HIS A 471 22.09 20.42 2.62
C HIS A 471 21.01 21.12 1.77
N ALA A 472 20.78 20.58 0.57
CA ALA A 472 19.64 20.91 -0.27
C ALA A 472 18.51 19.88 -0.04
N PRO A 473 17.29 20.30 0.35
CA PRO A 473 16.23 19.38 0.77
C PRO A 473 15.62 18.56 -0.39
N HIS A 474 15.83 18.97 -1.64
CA HIS A 474 15.33 18.28 -2.83
C HIS A 474 16.44 17.55 -3.58
N GLY A 475 17.48 18.26 -3.99
CA GLY A 475 18.60 17.70 -4.72
C GLY A 475 19.79 18.64 -4.76
N ALA A 476 20.99 18.08 -4.94
CA ALA A 476 22.22 18.84 -5.07
C ALA A 476 23.17 18.22 -6.10
N GLY A 477 24.09 19.03 -6.60
CA GLY A 477 25.16 18.56 -7.49
C GLY A 477 26.22 17.70 -6.79
N GLN A 478 26.28 17.70 -5.46
CA GLN A 478 27.22 16.89 -4.69
C GLN A 478 26.53 15.73 -4.00
N SER A 479 27.29 14.67 -3.69
CA SER A 479 26.79 13.52 -2.93
C SER A 479 26.22 13.95 -1.58
N ARG A 480 25.27 13.17 -1.05
CA ARG A 480 24.63 13.43 0.26
C ARG A 480 23.96 14.79 0.35
N LEU A 481 23.47 15.30 -0.78
CA LEU A 481 22.68 16.53 -0.88
C LEU A 481 23.45 17.80 -0.43
N ILE A 482 24.77 17.80 -0.47
CA ILE A 482 25.55 18.98 -0.06
C ILE A 482 25.42 20.07 -1.15
N ARG A 483 25.08 21.29 -0.75
CA ARG A 483 24.79 22.40 -1.67
C ARG A 483 25.95 22.76 -2.60
N GLN A 484 27.18 22.58 -2.14
CA GLN A 484 28.40 23.00 -2.82
C GLN A 484 29.54 22.03 -2.50
N GLN A 485 30.71 22.20 -3.14
CA GLN A 485 31.90 21.43 -2.78
C GLN A 485 32.17 21.59 -1.27
N PRO A 486 32.39 20.51 -0.50
CA PRO A 486 32.49 20.59 0.96
C PRO A 486 33.47 21.63 1.49
N GLY A 487 34.69 21.73 0.94
CA GLY A 487 35.64 22.73 1.43
C GLY A 487 35.25 24.18 1.12
N GLN A 488 34.68 24.46 -0.06
CA GLN A 488 34.10 25.80 -0.35
C GLN A 488 33.04 26.16 0.68
N LEU A 489 32.15 25.21 1.00
CA LEU A 489 31.10 25.40 1.99
C LEU A 489 31.67 25.62 3.40
N CYS A 490 32.57 24.76 3.87
CA CYS A 490 33.17 24.87 5.20
C CYS A 490 33.93 26.19 5.39
N LEU A 491 34.66 26.62 4.36
CA LEU A 491 35.49 27.83 4.41
C LEU A 491 34.67 29.13 4.37
N THR A 492 33.36 29.08 4.09
CA THR A 492 32.48 30.26 4.27
C THR A 492 32.41 30.71 5.74
N CYS A 493 32.47 29.76 6.67
CA CYS A 493 32.49 30.00 8.12
C CYS A 493 33.91 29.89 8.70
N HIS A 494 34.72 28.93 8.23
CA HIS A 494 36.09 28.70 8.70
C HIS A 494 37.15 29.48 7.90
N GLN A 495 36.94 30.79 7.78
CA GLN A 495 37.75 31.66 6.92
C GLN A 495 39.22 31.71 7.34
N GLU A 496 39.52 31.68 8.64
CA GLU A 496 40.88 31.67 9.17
C GLU A 496 41.66 30.42 8.74
N THR A 497 41.00 29.26 8.70
CA THR A 497 41.59 28.01 8.20
C THR A 497 41.91 28.13 6.71
N GLY A 498 41.00 28.71 5.92
CA GLY A 498 41.23 28.98 4.50
C GLY A 498 42.40 29.93 4.28
N ALA A 499 42.49 31.01 5.05
CA ALA A 499 43.60 31.94 5.02
C ALA A 499 44.94 31.28 5.40
N THR A 500 44.91 30.34 6.35
CA THR A 500 46.09 29.57 6.77
C THR A 500 46.60 28.66 5.65
N ILE A 501 45.70 27.89 5.03
CA ILE A 501 46.03 27.01 3.89
C ILE A 501 46.61 27.83 2.74
N ALA A 502 46.03 28.99 2.44
CA ALA A 502 46.49 29.87 1.36
C ALA A 502 47.83 30.57 1.66
N ARG A 503 48.14 30.81 2.94
CA ARG A 503 49.35 31.51 3.38
C ARG A 503 50.60 30.63 3.31
N TYR A 504 50.48 29.34 3.62
CA TYR A 504 51.64 28.47 3.69
C TYR A 504 52.18 28.09 2.32
N PRO A 505 53.51 28.06 2.13
CA PRO A 505 54.12 27.69 0.85
C PRO A 505 53.93 26.20 0.51
N VAL A 506 53.67 25.35 1.51
CA VAL A 506 53.39 23.93 1.35
C VAL A 506 52.08 23.61 2.05
N ALA A 507 51.04 23.29 1.29
CA ALA A 507 49.76 22.84 1.82
C ALA A 507 49.68 21.30 1.79
N HIS A 508 49.02 20.72 2.78
CA HIS A 508 48.71 19.30 2.74
C HIS A 508 47.73 19.03 1.59
N GLN A 509 47.99 18.04 0.73
CA GLN A 509 47.26 17.89 -0.53
C GLN A 509 45.72 17.82 -0.35
N PRO A 510 45.14 17.01 0.57
CA PRO A 510 43.70 17.05 0.84
C PRO A 510 43.16 18.43 1.25
N ALA A 511 43.94 19.23 1.97
CA ALA A 511 43.56 20.58 2.35
C ALA A 511 43.63 21.56 1.16
N ALA A 512 44.67 21.46 0.34
CA ALA A 512 44.82 22.22 -0.90
C ALA A 512 43.69 21.94 -1.89
N GLU A 513 43.24 20.68 -1.96
CA GLU A 513 42.13 20.23 -2.81
C GLU A 513 40.74 20.47 -2.16
N GLN A 514 40.70 21.10 -0.98
CA GLN A 514 39.46 21.43 -0.27
C GLN A 514 38.59 20.20 0.07
N GLN A 515 39.24 19.06 0.34
CA GLN A 515 38.61 17.80 0.73
C GLN A 515 38.49 17.69 2.25
N CYS A 516 37.93 18.72 2.90
CA CYS A 516 37.85 18.81 4.36
C CYS A 516 37.16 17.57 4.99
N THR A 517 36.17 17.00 4.30
CA THR A 517 35.42 15.82 4.76
C THR A 517 36.17 14.50 4.65
N ALA A 518 37.40 14.49 4.12
CA ALA A 518 38.28 13.32 4.19
C ALA A 518 38.85 13.10 5.61
N CYS A 519 38.96 14.19 6.38
CA CYS A 519 39.49 14.18 7.75
C CYS A 519 38.45 14.60 8.78
N HIS A 520 37.53 15.51 8.43
CA HIS A 520 36.56 16.10 9.34
C HIS A 520 35.13 15.59 9.14
N SER A 521 34.37 15.54 10.22
CA SER A 521 32.92 15.32 10.24
C SER A 521 32.18 16.65 10.28
N GLY A 522 31.30 16.90 9.30
CA GLY A 522 30.48 18.11 9.26
C GLY A 522 29.33 18.14 10.27
N HIS A 523 28.94 16.99 10.84
CA HIS A 523 27.90 16.89 11.87
C HIS A 523 28.46 16.88 13.29
N GLY A 524 29.65 16.33 13.49
CA GLY A 524 30.21 16.10 14.82
C GLY A 524 30.97 14.78 14.91
N SER A 525 31.90 14.70 15.85
CA SER A 525 32.64 13.49 16.19
C SER A 525 33.13 13.57 17.64
N SER A 526 33.30 12.44 18.30
CA SER A 526 33.91 12.39 19.64
C SER A 526 35.41 12.73 19.67
N HIS A 527 36.02 13.03 18.51
CA HIS A 527 37.43 13.39 18.41
C HIS A 527 37.60 14.90 18.28
N ALA A 528 38.56 15.45 19.03
CA ALA A 528 38.86 16.89 19.02
C ALA A 528 39.11 17.41 17.60
N GLY A 529 38.60 18.61 17.29
CA GLY A 529 38.68 19.19 15.94
C GLY A 529 37.73 18.56 14.93
N GLN A 530 36.70 17.83 15.39
CA GLN A 530 35.71 17.16 14.56
C GLN A 530 36.31 16.12 13.61
N LEU A 531 37.33 15.40 14.06
CA LEU A 531 38.01 14.40 13.23
C LEU A 531 37.18 13.12 13.08
N LEU A 532 37.17 12.54 11.88
CA LEU A 532 36.47 11.27 11.63
C LEU A 532 37.01 10.12 12.49
N ARG A 533 38.28 10.19 12.91
CA ARG A 533 38.97 9.23 13.75
C ARG A 533 40.00 9.93 14.63
N GLY A 534 40.32 9.34 15.78
CA GLY A 534 41.44 9.78 16.61
C GLY A 534 42.79 9.59 15.92
N GLN A 535 43.77 10.39 16.34
CA GLN A 535 45.17 10.16 15.98
C GLN A 535 45.73 8.99 16.80
N PRO A 536 46.64 8.18 16.24
CA PRO A 536 47.26 8.31 14.90
C PRO A 536 46.43 7.67 13.77
N ALA A 537 45.37 6.93 14.10
CA ALA A 537 44.62 6.11 13.15
C ALA A 537 44.03 6.88 11.95
N LEU A 538 43.65 8.15 12.14
CA LEU A 538 43.21 9.02 11.06
C LEU A 538 44.27 9.18 9.97
N CYS A 539 45.49 9.56 10.37
CA CYS A 539 46.59 9.86 9.45
C CYS A 539 47.11 8.59 8.77
N LEU A 540 47.22 7.50 9.54
CA LEU A 540 47.73 6.21 9.04
C LEU A 540 46.84 5.54 8.00
N ASN A 541 45.58 5.98 7.86
CA ASN A 541 44.70 5.51 6.80
C ASN A 541 45.27 5.85 5.41
N CYS A 542 45.96 6.99 5.28
CA CYS A 542 46.62 7.40 4.04
C CYS A 542 48.15 7.21 4.13
N HIS A 543 48.76 7.43 5.30
CA HIS A 543 50.20 7.27 5.53
C HIS A 543 50.58 5.83 5.91
N GLY A 544 50.20 4.86 5.06
CA GLY A 544 50.33 3.43 5.35
C GLY A 544 51.77 2.92 5.50
N GLU A 545 52.77 3.66 5.03
CA GLU A 545 54.18 3.30 5.21
C GLU A 545 54.62 3.41 6.68
N VAL A 546 54.20 4.47 7.37
CA VAL A 546 54.46 4.64 8.81
C VAL A 546 53.81 3.50 9.60
N ALA A 547 52.58 3.13 9.24
CA ALA A 547 51.87 2.02 9.87
C ALA A 547 52.60 0.67 9.69
N ARG A 548 53.30 0.45 8.56
CA ARG A 548 54.11 -0.76 8.34
C ARG A 548 55.29 -0.82 9.31
N HIS A 549 56.05 0.27 9.45
CA HIS A 549 57.20 0.33 10.36
C HIS A 549 56.81 0.04 11.81
N TRP A 550 55.63 0.47 12.26
CA TRP A 550 55.15 0.20 13.62
C TRP A 550 54.72 -1.25 13.85
N ARG A 551 54.33 -1.98 12.80
CA ARG A 551 54.00 -3.41 12.90
C ARG A 551 55.26 -4.27 12.92
N ASP A 552 56.21 -3.94 12.05
CA ASP A 552 57.34 -4.81 11.75
C ASP A 552 58.62 -4.41 12.53
N GLY A 553 58.60 -3.29 13.24
CA GLY A 553 59.76 -2.69 13.90
C GLY A 553 59.43 -1.96 15.21
N ALA A 554 60.22 -0.93 15.52
CA ALA A 554 60.07 -0.06 16.66
C ALA A 554 59.37 1.25 16.29
N LEU A 555 58.35 1.63 17.06
CA LEU A 555 57.70 2.93 16.96
C LEU A 555 58.43 3.99 17.79
N HIS A 556 58.37 5.24 17.34
CA HIS A 556 58.77 6.38 18.17
C HIS A 556 57.59 6.78 19.07
N PRO A 557 57.68 6.70 20.41
CA PRO A 557 56.51 6.88 21.28
C PRO A 557 55.72 8.19 21.08
N PRO A 558 56.36 9.38 20.88
CA PRO A 558 55.64 10.61 20.55
C PRO A 558 54.83 10.51 19.25
N ALA A 559 55.34 9.81 18.24
CA ALA A 559 54.67 9.65 16.95
C ALA A 559 53.45 8.73 17.04
N ALA A 560 53.43 7.78 17.98
CA ALA A 560 52.27 6.92 18.24
C ALA A 560 51.14 7.61 19.04
N GLY A 561 51.42 8.75 19.68
CA GLY A 561 50.43 9.52 20.44
C GLY A 561 49.67 10.52 19.57
N SER A 562 50.34 11.56 19.07
CA SER A 562 49.71 12.61 18.27
C SER A 562 50.65 13.09 17.16
N CYS A 563 50.23 12.88 15.91
CA CYS A 563 50.92 13.35 14.73
C CYS A 563 51.01 14.88 14.72
N THR A 564 49.98 15.56 15.23
CA THR A 564 49.90 17.04 15.27
C THR A 564 50.83 17.69 16.30
N THR A 565 51.51 16.91 17.14
CA THR A 565 52.61 17.42 17.96
C THR A 565 53.78 17.90 17.08
N CYS A 566 53.99 17.21 15.97
CA CYS A 566 55.11 17.47 15.05
C CYS A 566 54.66 18.05 13.71
N HIS A 567 53.44 17.74 13.26
CA HIS A 567 52.94 18.13 11.94
C HIS A 567 51.78 19.13 12.00
N ASP A 568 51.72 20.04 11.03
CA ASP A 568 50.55 20.86 10.72
C ASP A 568 49.80 20.23 9.54
N PRO A 569 48.62 19.62 9.77
CA PRO A 569 47.92 18.83 8.77
C PRO A 569 47.22 19.69 7.70
N HIS A 570 47.18 21.01 7.84
CA HIS A 570 46.59 21.91 6.86
C HIS A 570 47.65 22.53 5.94
N GLY A 571 48.83 22.83 6.46
CA GLY A 571 49.94 23.39 5.70
C GLY A 571 51.06 23.89 6.59
N GLY A 572 52.25 24.08 6.04
CA GLY A 572 53.39 24.60 6.78
C GLY A 572 54.47 25.22 5.90
N ASN A 573 55.50 25.75 6.55
CA ASN A 573 56.65 26.35 5.85
C ASN A 573 57.68 25.32 5.35
N HIS A 574 57.52 24.05 5.73
CA HIS A 574 58.46 22.97 5.45
C HIS A 574 57.78 21.88 4.61
N THR A 575 58.57 21.22 3.75
CA THR A 575 58.09 20.19 2.81
C THR A 575 57.42 18.99 3.50
N SER A 576 57.86 18.63 4.71
CA SER A 576 57.25 17.57 5.54
C SER A 576 56.14 18.06 6.46
N LEU A 577 55.64 19.29 6.27
CA LEU A 577 54.55 19.87 7.04
C LEU A 577 54.79 19.86 8.55
N ILE A 578 56.02 20.13 8.99
CA ILE A 578 56.35 20.15 10.42
C ILE A 578 56.05 21.51 11.07
N SER A 579 55.57 21.50 12.31
CA SER A 579 55.12 22.67 13.08
C SER A 579 56.26 23.56 13.61
N GLY A 580 57.49 23.41 13.10
CA GLY A 580 58.69 24.16 13.47
C GLY A 580 59.95 23.63 12.77
N GLY A 581 61.10 24.28 12.98
CA GLY A 581 62.38 23.80 12.45
C GLY A 581 62.79 22.44 13.04
N GLY A 582 63.35 21.55 12.22
CA GLY A 582 63.56 20.14 12.55
C GLY A 582 64.27 19.90 13.88
N THR A 583 65.41 20.57 14.13
CA THR A 583 66.13 20.40 15.41
C THR A 583 65.40 21.06 16.60
N ALA A 584 64.81 22.24 16.41
CA ALA A 584 64.03 22.92 17.45
C ALA A 584 62.79 22.12 17.89
N LEU A 585 62.23 21.30 16.99
CA LEU A 585 61.12 20.40 17.29
C LEU A 585 61.56 19.21 18.14
N CYS A 586 62.65 18.53 17.76
CA CYS A 586 63.20 17.40 18.51
C CYS A 586 63.70 17.80 19.91
N ALA A 587 64.30 18.99 20.03
CA ALA A 587 64.83 19.52 21.30
C ALA A 587 63.76 19.76 22.38
N ARG A 588 62.47 19.75 22.03
CA ARG A 588 61.37 19.87 23.01
C ARG A 588 61.23 18.64 23.91
N CYS A 589 61.75 17.49 23.46
CA CYS A 589 61.68 16.22 24.21
C CYS A 589 63.06 15.59 24.40
N HIS A 590 64.03 15.91 23.54
CA HIS A 590 65.39 15.38 23.61
C HIS A 590 66.38 16.45 24.07
N ASP A 591 66.94 16.26 25.27
CA ASP A 591 68.02 17.09 25.79
C ASP A 591 69.37 16.65 25.22
N GLN A 592 69.91 17.49 24.34
CA GLN A 592 71.16 17.25 23.61
C GLN A 592 72.41 17.54 24.46
N GLU A 593 72.25 18.16 25.63
CA GLU A 593 73.36 18.52 26.53
C GLU A 593 73.66 17.41 27.56
N THR A 594 72.91 16.30 27.53
CA THR A 594 73.12 15.19 28.47
C THR A 594 74.30 14.30 28.07
N GLY A 595 75.07 13.83 29.06
CA GLY A 595 76.14 12.86 28.85
C GLY A 595 75.66 11.55 28.19
N ARG A 596 74.41 11.15 28.47
CA ARG A 596 73.74 9.99 27.82
C ARG A 596 73.47 10.21 26.34
N PHE A 597 73.12 11.44 25.94
CA PHE A 597 72.92 11.77 24.53
C PHE A 597 74.26 11.70 23.78
N SER A 598 75.31 12.29 24.34
CA SER A 598 76.66 12.23 23.75
C SER A 598 77.16 10.78 23.64
N GLU A 599 76.99 9.96 24.69
CA GLU A 599 77.37 8.54 24.68
C GLU A 599 76.62 7.74 23.59
N ALA A 600 75.31 7.95 23.45
CA ALA A 600 74.50 7.30 22.41
C ALA A 600 74.88 7.72 20.98
N HIS A 601 75.55 8.87 20.83
CA HIS A 601 76.09 9.37 19.55
C HIS A 601 77.62 9.25 19.48
N TRP A 602 78.21 8.33 20.26
CA TRP A 602 79.64 8.00 20.26
C TRP A 602 80.58 9.19 20.53
N GLY A 603 80.16 10.12 21.41
CA GLY A 603 80.91 11.33 21.77
C GLY A 603 80.73 12.50 20.79
N LEU A 604 79.92 12.33 19.74
CA LEU A 604 79.71 13.35 18.72
C LEU A 604 78.43 14.14 19.00
N THR A 605 78.47 15.44 18.74
CA THR A 605 77.28 16.30 18.70
C THR A 605 76.82 16.44 17.25
N PRO A 606 75.68 15.86 16.84
CA PRO A 606 75.11 16.03 15.51
C PRO A 606 74.81 17.51 15.24
N GLY A 607 74.85 17.91 13.96
CA GLY A 607 74.45 19.27 13.58
C GLY A 607 72.96 19.51 13.85
N PRO A 608 72.55 20.74 14.17
CA PRO A 608 71.13 21.09 14.22
C PRO A 608 70.56 20.78 12.83
N ASP A 609 69.45 20.08 12.64
CA ASP A 609 68.89 19.68 11.32
C ASP A 609 69.45 18.39 10.70
N SER A 610 70.44 17.75 11.33
CA SER A 610 70.92 16.43 10.88
C SER A 610 70.19 15.24 11.50
N CYS A 611 69.33 15.45 12.50
CA CYS A 611 68.69 14.34 13.22
C CYS A 611 67.91 13.39 12.29
N VAL A 612 67.13 13.96 11.36
CA VAL A 612 66.28 13.21 10.43
C VAL A 612 67.01 12.68 9.19
N SER A 613 68.31 12.96 9.04
CA SER A 613 69.12 12.33 7.99
C SER A 613 69.56 10.92 8.36
N CYS A 614 69.59 10.62 9.67
CA CYS A 614 70.00 9.32 10.20
C CYS A 614 68.85 8.58 10.88
N HIS A 615 67.93 9.31 11.52
CA HIS A 615 66.79 8.75 12.23
C HIS A 615 65.49 8.94 11.47
N ASP A 616 64.64 7.91 11.52
CA ASP A 616 63.23 8.03 11.17
C ASP A 616 62.46 8.51 12.43
N PRO A 617 61.88 9.72 12.42
CA PRO A 617 61.19 10.28 13.58
C PRO A 617 59.82 9.64 13.84
N HIS A 618 59.33 8.78 12.95
CA HIS A 618 58.06 8.05 13.12
C HIS A 618 58.30 6.64 13.65
N GLY A 619 59.35 5.95 13.22
CA GLY A 619 59.69 4.60 13.64
C GLY A 619 60.52 3.85 12.60
N GLY A 620 61.28 2.84 13.02
CA GLY A 620 62.16 2.08 12.13
C GLY A 620 62.24 0.60 12.52
N PRO A 621 62.89 -0.26 11.72
CA PRO A 621 63.02 -1.68 12.05
C PRO A 621 63.82 -1.94 13.33
N GLU A 622 64.68 -1.00 13.72
CA GLU A 622 65.53 -1.10 14.90
C GLU A 622 65.09 -0.15 16.02
N LYS A 623 65.39 -0.51 17.28
CA LYS A 623 65.02 0.27 18.49
C LYS A 623 65.72 1.63 18.60
N ASN A 624 66.83 1.83 17.89
CA ASN A 624 67.57 3.09 17.80
C ASN A 624 66.97 4.05 16.74
N LEU A 625 65.90 3.63 16.05
CA LEU A 625 65.19 4.40 15.03
C LEU A 625 66.06 4.84 13.86
N LEU A 626 67.17 4.16 13.60
CA LEU A 626 68.00 4.41 12.42
C LEU A 626 67.30 3.89 11.16
N TYR A 627 67.54 4.55 10.03
CA TYR A 627 67.09 4.03 8.74
C TYR A 627 67.71 2.65 8.46
N PRO A 628 66.96 1.72 7.81
CA PRO A 628 67.40 0.34 7.55
C PRO A 628 68.68 0.23 6.71
N VAL A 629 68.98 1.27 5.92
CA VAL A 629 70.12 1.30 5.02
C VAL A 629 71.10 2.35 5.53
N SER A 630 72.25 1.89 6.01
CA SER A 630 73.36 2.73 6.41
C SER A 630 74.61 2.44 5.57
N HIS A 631 75.49 3.42 5.43
CA HIS A 631 76.75 3.23 4.70
C HIS A 631 77.76 2.45 5.55
N GLY A 632 78.60 1.65 4.90
CA GLY A 632 79.48 0.66 5.55
C GLY A 632 80.30 1.15 6.76
N PRO A 633 80.90 2.36 6.76
CA PRO A 633 81.58 2.90 7.94
C PRO A 633 80.70 3.20 9.16
N PHE A 634 79.42 3.53 8.94
CA PHE A 634 78.48 3.91 10.00
C PHE A 634 77.94 2.70 10.77
N ALA A 635 77.60 1.61 10.07
CA ALA A 635 77.05 0.39 10.67
C ALA A 635 77.89 -0.21 11.83
N PRO A 636 79.24 -0.26 11.78
CA PRO A 636 80.07 -0.71 12.90
C PRO A 636 80.43 0.40 13.92
N GLY A 637 79.87 1.60 13.80
CA GLY A 637 80.20 2.75 14.66
C GLY A 637 81.57 3.38 14.36
N ASN A 638 82.11 3.16 13.15
CA ASN A 638 83.41 3.70 12.75
C ASN A 638 83.27 5.06 12.04
N CYS A 639 83.08 6.11 12.84
CA CYS A 639 82.87 7.48 12.34
C CYS A 639 84.18 8.20 11.98
N THR A 640 85.33 7.65 12.36
CA THR A 640 86.66 8.27 12.24
C THR A 640 87.08 8.62 10.80
N PRO A 641 86.81 7.79 9.77
CA PRO A 641 87.20 8.09 8.39
C PRO A 641 86.56 9.35 7.78
N CYS A 642 85.43 9.80 8.33
CA CYS A 642 84.70 10.98 7.84
C CYS A 642 84.75 12.17 8.81
N HIS A 643 85.20 11.94 10.06
CA HIS A 643 85.26 12.93 11.13
C HIS A 643 86.66 13.02 11.77
N GLU A 644 87.70 13.05 10.93
CA GLU A 644 89.08 13.22 11.38
C GLU A 644 89.23 14.54 12.18
N GLY A 645 89.81 14.44 13.38
CA GLY A 645 90.10 15.60 14.23
C GLY A 645 88.96 16.09 15.15
N ARG A 646 87.78 15.46 15.12
CA ARG A 646 86.75 15.66 16.16
C ARG A 646 86.93 14.60 17.25
N THR A 647 87.40 15.01 18.42
CA THR A 647 87.67 14.09 19.55
C THR A 647 86.37 13.51 20.13
N ARG A 648 86.47 12.29 20.66
CA ARG A 648 85.46 11.64 21.51
C ARG A 648 85.05 12.49 22.71
#